data_AF-A0A520BT26-F1
#
_entry.id   AF-A0A520BT26-F1
#
_cell.length_a   1.000
_cell.length_b   1.000
_cell.length_c   1.000
_cell.angle_alpha   90.00
_cell.angle_beta   90.00
_cell.angle_gamma   90.00
#
_symmetry.space_group_name_H-M   'P 1'
#
loop_
_entity.id
_entity.type
_entity.pdbx_description
1 polymer ?
#
loop_
_entity_poly.entity_id
_entity_poly.type
_entity_poly.pdbx_seq_one_letter_code
_entity_poly.pdbx_strand_id
1 'polypeptide(L)'
;MNNTNDLQVFGQFDNPGLFQNDGTLLNHGQITSSGELVNTSRIENRGSVSITGSFTHRGEVLNSGGFTFAAGSTTHGLGSYLQTAGTTRLDGTVTLAQFALDGGSLCGTGHLYASVHVGGSASICAAGGPSVNMLRAGARSQQLAAADVPVSLTIDGDLVLDGGTLSFDIGGLSPGSFGSLVIVGHVLGTRGTLQLNFIDGYQPALGDSWTLLGSQDAAPLSGFTLQVAGLPSGYAFSASDSGGIGVSAVPAPVPEPGTLLLLPAGLVMLARRRLLAALCCALPMLASATTVVGAGAWVGAGNIGVPPVSGGQENAAHASVTLAQSNDSTEAWTRHASAYANARVGTLGLTLNAGYAHSAGKAYPPSGYTSANADATWSETLTIGTPSATGLGAAHWSGVIELTGTVATNATGAQAAFADVVVYATGLLPPPDLISGDCDSGRAVACISAGGPSDKREGPWLLPIDVHFVPGKPFVFEVSLRGLTGLYVSSCDDCALDADVNFGHTLRWLGTTAVTDDDGHVLTDYTLTSESGFDYRLAAPVPEPGRLWLTALGVLALAWRHLRGSQAAPPRRALALLLAVCASTASAARDEEADLAARQPQAATERPAPGTAGRPLSLAYAYARRDTLVSAAAGDSELVFVTQPLAASVAVLDRFTGRQLGELPPPPGGWLLPFSLRVPRDGHVVVLDSGGLPSPTAPAVPRVYDYSVFYNPHTLRLHATLTRIVRFDGLPVVFAEDVEVAANGHYVVSESIIGALWVIKPDGSIAPGLFPSGGQPIPQLAPCAFTPATVGGLPFTTAGNFAPGVVGLAERAGQLYFSTTCNGGVYRVPMASLTDATRSPAARALDIRPASLRAPGTASESLHGLAFSRAHPGDGALYAADSLQLRIVRIDTRDGSRQVVASDPTLFNFPSKLQFLPPVNGLAPLLVASDQEHRLMSINAALQADQLQPPWIITKVLVGPPYGPHHTAVRPTP
;
A
#
# COMPACT_ATOMS: atom_id res chain seq x y z
N MET A 1 -6.16 51.34 31.21
CA MET A 1 -6.28 50.83 32.60
C MET A 1 -4.89 50.72 33.19
N ASN A 2 -4.70 51.04 34.47
CA ASN A 2 -3.38 50.95 35.12
C ASN A 2 -3.46 50.06 36.36
N ASN A 3 -2.63 49.01 36.43
CA ASN A 3 -2.49 48.12 37.57
C ASN A 3 -1.20 48.43 38.31
N THR A 4 -1.29 48.95 39.54
CA THR A 4 -0.13 49.26 40.39
C THR A 4 0.06 48.26 41.54
N ASN A 5 -0.81 47.25 41.68
CA ASN A 5 -0.79 46.21 42.72
C ASN A 5 -0.99 44.84 42.05
N ASP A 6 -1.69 43.90 42.70
CA ASP A 6 -1.97 42.59 42.12
C ASP A 6 -3.32 42.58 41.38
N LEU A 7 -3.30 42.20 40.10
CA LEU A 7 -4.49 41.95 39.28
C LEU A 7 -4.57 40.46 38.92
N GLN A 8 -5.70 39.82 39.20
CA GLN A 8 -5.95 38.42 38.86
C GLN A 8 -7.01 38.29 37.77
N VAL A 9 -6.73 37.51 36.73
CA VAL A 9 -7.66 37.25 35.61
C VAL A 9 -8.00 35.75 35.60
N PHE A 10 -9.26 35.40 35.88
CA PHE A 10 -9.76 34.01 35.81
C PHE A 10 -10.65 33.73 34.60
N GLY A 11 -11.19 34.77 33.97
CA GLY A 11 -12.07 34.71 32.80
C GLY A 11 -11.40 35.31 31.56
N GLN A 12 -12.17 35.98 30.70
CA GLN A 12 -11.66 36.70 29.54
C GLN A 12 -11.38 38.17 29.87
N PHE A 13 -10.23 38.69 29.44
CA PHE A 13 -9.85 40.09 29.54
C PHE A 13 -9.35 40.57 28.17
N ASP A 14 -10.15 41.43 27.53
CA ASP A 14 -9.80 42.02 26.24
C ASP A 14 -9.34 43.47 26.44
N ASN A 15 -8.11 43.77 26.03
CA ASN A 15 -7.52 45.10 26.04
C ASN A 15 -7.44 45.67 24.61
N PRO A 16 -8.43 46.49 24.18
CA PRO A 16 -8.37 47.18 22.90
C PRO A 16 -7.57 48.50 22.94
N GLY A 17 -7.09 48.94 24.11
CA GLY A 17 -6.43 50.23 24.30
C GLY A 17 -5.12 50.11 25.07
N LEU A 18 -4.78 51.11 25.90
CA LEU A 18 -3.60 51.05 26.76
C LEU A 18 -3.92 50.35 28.09
N PHE A 19 -3.22 49.25 28.37
CA PHE A 19 -3.15 48.63 29.69
C PHE A 19 -1.72 48.68 30.21
N GLN A 20 -1.52 49.36 31.33
CA GLN A 20 -0.22 49.48 32.01
C GLN A 20 -0.22 48.61 33.27
N ASN A 21 0.80 47.77 33.41
CA ASN A 21 1.04 46.91 34.55
C ASN A 21 2.34 47.31 35.25
N ASP A 22 2.21 48.04 36.35
CA ASP A 22 3.30 48.41 37.26
C ASP A 22 3.35 47.52 38.52
N GLY A 23 2.35 46.67 38.74
CA GLY A 23 2.32 45.65 39.81
C GLY A 23 2.42 44.20 39.28
N THR A 24 1.73 43.24 39.91
CA THR A 24 1.71 41.83 39.47
C THR A 24 0.43 41.52 38.69
N LEU A 25 0.55 41.00 37.48
CA LEU A 25 -0.58 40.46 36.71
C LEU A 25 -0.55 38.93 36.76
N LEU A 26 -1.50 38.31 37.45
CA LEU A 26 -1.68 36.87 37.53
C LEU A 26 -2.80 36.43 36.57
N ASN A 27 -2.44 35.76 35.46
CA ASN A 27 -3.42 35.26 34.51
C ASN A 27 -3.65 33.75 34.67
N HIS A 28 -4.88 33.38 34.99
CA HIS A 28 -5.40 32.01 34.99
C HIS A 28 -6.43 31.76 33.87
N GLY A 29 -6.89 32.82 33.20
CA GLY A 29 -7.92 32.80 32.16
C GLY A 29 -7.36 33.12 30.77
N GLN A 30 -8.06 33.95 30.00
CA GLN A 30 -7.66 34.37 28.65
C GLN A 30 -7.48 35.89 28.60
N ILE A 31 -6.31 36.34 28.12
CA ILE A 31 -6.01 37.75 27.86
C ILE A 31 -5.80 37.94 26.37
N THR A 32 -6.55 38.87 25.77
CA THR A 32 -6.31 39.32 24.39
C THR A 32 -5.96 40.80 24.42
N SER A 33 -4.80 41.19 23.92
CA SER A 33 -4.41 42.60 23.79
C SER A 33 -4.25 42.97 22.32
N SER A 34 -5.22 43.72 21.79
CA SER A 34 -5.15 44.33 20.46
C SER A 34 -4.67 45.78 20.49
N GLY A 35 -4.69 46.42 21.67
CA GLY A 35 -4.05 47.71 21.92
C GLY A 35 -2.60 47.58 22.42
N GLU A 36 -2.17 48.53 23.24
CA GLU A 36 -0.84 48.53 23.87
C GLU A 36 -0.89 47.91 25.27
N LEU A 37 -0.07 46.88 25.49
CA LEU A 37 0.19 46.30 26.81
C LEU A 37 1.57 46.77 27.28
N VAL A 38 1.64 47.56 28.35
CA VAL A 38 2.92 47.97 28.97
C VAL A 38 3.10 47.18 30.25
N ASN A 39 4.19 46.43 30.38
CA ASN A 39 4.58 45.77 31.62
C ASN A 39 5.91 46.32 32.12
N THR A 40 5.90 46.97 33.28
CA THR A 40 7.11 47.47 33.94
C THR A 40 7.52 46.62 35.16
N SER A 41 6.64 45.73 35.61
CA SER A 41 6.85 44.82 36.75
C SER A 41 6.60 43.37 36.33
N ARG A 42 5.71 42.61 36.98
CA ARG A 42 5.64 41.14 36.79
C ARG A 42 4.34 40.67 36.14
N ILE A 43 4.45 39.78 35.15
CA ILE A 43 3.34 38.98 34.62
C ILE A 43 3.60 37.51 34.95
N GLU A 44 2.65 36.84 35.61
CA GLU A 44 2.62 35.39 35.73
C GLU A 44 1.46 34.83 34.92
N ASN A 45 1.74 34.11 33.85
CA ASN A 45 0.74 33.51 33.00
C ASN A 45 0.65 31.99 33.19
N ARG A 46 -0.50 31.51 33.65
CA ARG A 46 -0.89 30.09 33.68
C ARG A 46 -2.05 29.78 32.72
N GLY A 47 -2.69 30.80 32.17
CA GLY A 47 -3.78 30.71 31.20
C GLY A 47 -3.28 30.92 29.76
N SER A 48 -4.03 31.67 28.95
CA SER A 48 -3.61 32.07 27.59
C SER A 48 -3.48 33.58 27.45
N VAL A 49 -2.39 34.07 26.84
CA VAL A 49 -2.21 35.47 26.45
C VAL A 49 -2.03 35.55 24.93
N SER A 50 -2.74 36.45 24.27
CA SER A 50 -2.58 36.75 22.84
C SER A 50 -2.35 38.24 22.63
N ILE A 51 -1.19 38.59 22.06
CA ILE A 51 -0.81 39.94 21.71
C ILE A 51 -0.94 40.09 20.18
N THR A 52 -1.86 40.95 19.76
CA THR A 52 -2.05 41.33 18.36
C THR A 52 -1.67 42.78 18.11
N GLY A 53 -1.61 43.62 19.16
CA GLY A 53 -1.12 44.99 19.13
C GLY A 53 0.36 45.11 19.52
N SER A 54 0.69 46.12 20.35
CA SER A 54 2.05 46.35 20.85
C SER A 54 2.23 45.86 22.29
N PHE A 55 3.42 45.38 22.60
CA PHE A 55 3.80 44.97 23.96
C PHE A 55 5.09 45.69 24.39
N THR A 56 5.01 46.59 25.36
CA THR A 56 6.20 47.26 25.92
C THR A 56 6.61 46.55 27.20
N HIS A 57 7.71 45.78 27.21
CA HIS A 57 8.08 44.92 28.33
C HIS A 57 9.43 45.31 28.95
N ARG A 58 9.39 45.82 30.19
CA ARG A 58 10.59 46.21 30.96
C ARG A 58 10.78 45.41 32.25
N GLY A 59 9.80 44.59 32.63
CA GLY A 59 9.86 43.79 33.85
C GLY A 59 10.10 42.30 33.59
N GLU A 60 9.39 41.41 34.30
CA GLU A 60 9.52 39.95 34.22
C GLU A 60 8.23 39.31 33.69
N VAL A 61 8.34 38.36 32.76
CA VAL A 61 7.25 37.44 32.41
C VAL A 61 7.64 36.02 32.80
N LEU A 62 6.82 35.41 33.64
CA LEU A 62 6.87 33.99 33.97
C LEU A 62 5.67 33.28 33.32
N ASN A 63 5.94 32.45 32.31
CA ASN A 63 4.90 31.75 31.57
C ASN A 63 4.94 30.23 31.82
N SER A 64 3.80 29.66 32.20
CA SER A 64 3.55 28.22 32.24
C SER A 64 2.33 27.79 31.40
N GLY A 65 1.65 28.76 30.76
CA GLY A 65 0.50 28.55 29.89
C GLY A 65 0.80 28.82 28.41
N GLY A 66 -0.22 29.27 27.68
CA GLY A 66 -0.08 29.69 26.27
C GLY A 66 0.23 31.18 26.16
N PHE A 67 1.23 31.57 25.36
CA PHE A 67 1.52 32.98 25.09
C PHE A 67 1.78 33.17 23.59
N THR A 68 0.99 33.99 22.92
CA THR A 68 1.08 34.20 21.46
C THR A 68 1.40 35.64 21.14
N PHE A 69 2.48 35.87 20.40
CA PHE A 69 2.77 37.10 19.68
C PHE A 69 2.33 36.91 18.23
N ALA A 70 1.16 37.43 17.87
CA ALA A 70 0.60 37.22 16.54
C ALA A 70 1.43 37.93 15.46
N ALA A 71 1.26 37.51 14.20
CA ALA A 71 1.86 38.19 13.06
C ALA A 71 1.48 39.68 13.05
N GLY A 72 2.46 40.55 12.83
CA GLY A 72 2.30 42.01 12.88
C GLY A 72 2.35 42.62 14.28
N SER A 73 2.33 41.83 15.37
CA SER A 73 2.59 42.36 16.71
C SER A 73 4.05 42.79 16.85
N THR A 74 4.28 43.85 17.63
CA THR A 74 5.61 44.37 17.93
C THR A 74 5.81 44.45 19.43
N THR A 75 6.84 43.79 19.94
CA THR A 75 7.27 43.93 21.33
C THR A 75 8.53 44.77 21.41
N HIS A 76 8.53 45.77 22.29
CA HIS A 76 9.68 46.62 22.56
C HIS A 76 10.03 46.61 24.04
N GLY A 77 11.26 46.24 24.38
CA GLY A 77 11.76 46.42 25.73
C GLY A 77 12.89 45.48 26.09
N LEU A 78 13.37 45.63 27.32
CA LEU A 78 14.55 44.95 27.85
C LEU A 78 14.21 44.13 29.10
N GLY A 79 12.95 43.69 29.21
CA GLY A 79 12.53 42.79 30.28
C GLY A 79 12.99 41.34 30.04
N SER A 80 12.86 40.51 31.06
CA SER A 80 13.15 39.07 31.01
C SER A 80 11.88 38.25 30.74
N TYR A 81 12.06 37.12 30.06
CA TYR A 81 11.00 36.16 29.77
C TYR A 81 11.45 34.74 30.13
N LEU A 82 10.69 34.04 30.96
CA LEU A 82 10.94 32.65 31.35
C LEU A 82 9.71 31.77 31.06
N GLN A 83 9.88 30.79 30.19
CA GLN A 83 8.93 29.69 29.98
C GLN A 83 9.26 28.53 30.92
N THR A 84 8.26 27.99 31.62
CA THR A 84 8.42 26.83 32.52
C THR A 84 7.56 25.63 32.13
N ALA A 85 6.47 25.83 31.39
CA ALA A 85 5.60 24.81 30.81
C ALA A 85 4.73 25.44 29.71
N GLY A 86 3.96 24.67 28.94
CA GLY A 86 3.08 25.23 27.90
C GLY A 86 3.82 25.66 26.63
N THR A 87 3.28 26.63 25.90
CA THR A 87 3.81 27.06 24.60
C THR A 87 3.84 28.57 24.48
N THR A 88 4.98 29.10 24.07
CA THR A 88 5.10 30.45 23.49
C THR A 88 5.13 30.35 21.98
N ARG A 89 4.19 31.02 21.32
CA ARG A 89 4.12 31.15 19.88
C ARG A 89 4.54 32.55 19.45
N LEU A 90 5.56 32.65 18.59
CA LEU A 90 6.16 33.89 18.14
C LEU A 90 6.02 33.98 16.63
N ASP A 91 4.98 34.66 16.16
CA ASP A 91 4.76 34.98 14.73
C ASP A 91 4.99 36.47 14.43
N GLY A 92 5.12 37.32 15.46
CA GLY A 92 5.44 38.75 15.35
C GLY A 92 6.93 39.07 15.49
N THR A 93 7.24 40.32 15.83
CA THR A 93 8.60 40.75 16.17
C THR A 93 8.72 41.02 17.67
N VAL A 94 9.68 40.38 18.33
CA VAL A 94 9.88 40.47 19.78
C VAL A 94 11.29 40.93 20.13
N THR A 95 11.43 42.01 20.91
CA THR A 95 12.70 42.44 21.49
C THR A 95 12.67 42.26 23.01
N LEU A 96 13.68 41.58 23.56
CA LEU A 96 13.80 41.30 25.01
C LEU A 96 15.27 41.36 25.42
N ALA A 97 15.56 41.53 26.72
CA ALA A 97 16.94 41.43 27.20
C ALA A 97 17.39 39.96 27.33
N GLN A 98 16.46 39.08 27.72
CA GLN A 98 16.73 37.66 27.90
C GLN A 98 15.46 36.85 27.65
N PHE A 99 15.61 35.72 26.96
CA PHE A 99 14.57 34.73 26.80
C PHE A 99 15.09 33.37 27.28
N ALA A 100 14.39 32.73 28.21
CA ALA A 100 14.78 31.43 28.76
C ALA A 100 13.62 30.44 28.70
N LEU A 101 13.95 29.19 28.41
CA LEU A 101 13.06 28.04 28.45
C LEU A 101 13.58 27.04 29.48
N ASP A 102 12.87 26.86 30.59
CA ASP A 102 13.12 25.81 31.61
C ASP A 102 12.03 24.71 31.56
N GLY A 103 11.27 24.70 30.47
CA GLY A 103 10.23 23.75 30.14
C GLY A 103 9.29 24.32 29.08
N GLY A 104 8.41 23.49 28.53
CA GLY A 104 7.49 23.90 27.47
C GLY A 104 8.17 24.07 26.10
N SER A 105 7.58 24.92 25.25
CA SER A 105 8.01 25.12 23.86
C SER A 105 8.05 26.59 23.45
N LEU A 106 9.02 26.95 22.61
CA LEU A 106 9.01 28.14 21.76
C LEU A 106 8.76 27.72 20.31
N CYS A 107 7.71 28.25 19.69
CA CYS A 107 7.30 27.90 18.34
C CYS A 107 6.95 29.15 17.53
N GLY A 108 6.89 29.07 16.21
CA GLY A 108 6.38 30.15 15.37
C GLY A 108 7.26 30.49 14.19
N THR A 109 7.08 31.69 13.66
CA THR A 109 7.56 32.13 12.34
C THR A 109 8.14 33.55 12.34
N GLY A 110 8.23 34.17 13.52
CA GLY A 110 8.62 35.57 13.68
C GLY A 110 10.11 35.77 13.99
N HIS A 111 10.42 36.96 14.48
CA HIS A 111 11.79 37.40 14.82
C HIS A 111 11.92 37.70 16.31
N LEU A 112 12.89 37.08 16.98
CA LEU A 112 13.24 37.31 18.38
C LEU A 112 14.61 37.97 18.48
N TYR A 113 14.66 39.23 18.90
CA TYR A 113 15.88 39.97 19.23
C TYR A 113 16.22 39.78 20.70
N ALA A 114 16.83 38.64 21.03
CA ALA A 114 17.33 38.29 22.36
C ALA A 114 18.21 37.03 22.28
N SER A 115 19.13 36.88 23.22
CA SER A 115 19.75 35.57 23.46
C SER A 115 18.73 34.62 24.13
N VAL A 116 18.72 33.37 23.67
CA VAL A 116 17.80 32.31 24.09
C VAL A 116 18.56 31.23 24.85
N HIS A 117 18.14 30.91 26.08
CA HIS A 117 18.66 29.78 26.85
C HIS A 117 17.62 28.65 26.91
N VAL A 118 18.01 27.43 26.54
CA VAL A 118 17.11 26.25 26.50
C VAL A 118 17.60 25.19 27.48
N GLY A 119 16.80 24.91 28.50
CA GLY A 119 17.04 23.85 29.48
C GLY A 119 16.62 22.47 28.98
N GLY A 120 17.04 21.43 29.72
CA GLY A 120 16.93 20.02 29.32
C GLY A 120 15.51 19.51 28.99
N SER A 121 14.46 20.13 29.55
CA SER A 121 13.05 19.76 29.38
C SER A 121 12.31 20.62 28.35
N ALA A 122 12.96 21.62 27.77
CA ALA A 122 12.37 22.58 26.85
C ALA A 122 12.51 22.15 25.39
N SER A 123 11.71 22.77 24.53
CA SER A 123 11.80 22.57 23.09
C SER A 123 11.69 23.87 22.30
N ILE A 124 12.32 23.91 21.13
CA ILE A 124 12.08 24.92 20.09
C ILE A 124 11.47 24.19 18.91
N CYS A 125 10.31 24.63 18.42
CA CYS A 125 9.70 24.09 17.22
C CYS A 125 9.71 25.11 16.09
N ALA A 126 10.64 24.90 15.16
CA ALA A 126 10.81 25.72 13.97
C ALA A 126 9.95 25.11 12.86
N ALA A 127 8.64 25.26 13.01
CA ALA A 127 7.59 25.00 12.03
C ALA A 127 6.27 25.37 12.72
N GLY A 128 5.18 25.49 11.95
CA GLY A 128 3.87 25.70 12.51
C GLY A 128 3.52 24.56 13.46
N GLY A 129 3.77 24.73 14.77
CA GLY A 129 3.55 23.70 15.78
C GLY A 129 2.15 23.06 15.71
N PRO A 130 1.84 22.03 16.50
CA PRO A 130 0.70 21.13 16.30
C PRO A 130 -0.68 21.78 16.07
N SER A 131 -0.84 23.06 16.40
CA SER A 131 -2.01 23.89 16.10
C SER A 131 -2.12 24.48 14.68
N VAL A 132 -1.06 24.53 13.85
CA VAL A 132 -1.20 24.95 12.43
C VAL A 132 -1.90 23.89 11.59
N ASN A 133 -1.82 22.62 12.01
CA ASN A 133 -2.58 21.54 11.37
C ASN A 133 -4.09 21.58 11.67
N MET A 134 -4.54 22.39 12.63
CA MET A 134 -5.97 22.57 12.93
C MET A 134 -6.59 23.87 12.37
N LEU A 135 -5.78 24.90 12.07
CA LEU A 135 -6.28 26.20 11.60
C LEU A 135 -6.29 26.38 10.07
N ARG A 136 -5.56 25.55 9.30
CA ARG A 136 -5.68 25.54 7.83
C ARG A 136 -6.93 24.81 7.31
N ALA A 137 -7.63 24.05 8.15
CA ALA A 137 -8.84 23.32 7.76
C ALA A 137 -10.13 24.18 7.71
N GLY A 138 -10.06 25.50 7.99
CA GLY A 138 -11.25 26.35 8.16
C GLY A 138 -11.33 27.65 7.35
N ALA A 139 -10.25 28.10 6.68
CA ALA A 139 -10.26 29.38 5.95
C ALA A 139 -10.53 29.16 4.46
N ARG A 140 -11.72 29.56 3.99
CA ARG A 140 -12.04 29.67 2.55
C ARG A 140 -11.14 30.72 1.89
N SER A 141 -10.17 30.30 1.09
CA SER A 141 -9.68 31.04 -0.08
C SER A 141 -8.87 30.11 -0.99
N GLN A 142 -9.44 29.79 -2.15
CA GLN A 142 -8.80 29.10 -3.26
C GLN A 142 -7.88 30.02 -4.09
N GLN A 143 -7.35 31.08 -3.49
CA GLN A 143 -6.53 32.04 -4.20
C GLN A 143 -5.42 32.58 -3.31
N LEU A 144 -4.43 31.72 -3.07
CA LEU A 144 -3.01 32.04 -2.89
C LEU A 144 -2.27 30.70 -2.80
N ALA A 145 -2.00 30.11 -3.96
CA ALA A 145 -0.72 29.43 -4.18
C ALA A 145 0.39 30.50 -4.20
N ALA A 146 0.46 31.34 -3.15
CA ALA A 146 1.72 31.96 -2.81
C ALA A 146 2.62 30.80 -2.43
N ALA A 147 3.80 30.77 -3.05
CA ALA A 147 4.82 29.75 -2.93
C ALA A 147 4.85 29.10 -1.54
N ASP A 148 5.18 27.82 -1.50
CA ASP A 148 5.71 27.16 -0.30
C ASP A 148 6.93 27.96 0.19
N VAL A 149 6.71 29.06 0.92
CA VAL A 149 7.77 29.90 1.45
C VAL A 149 8.29 29.17 2.68
N PRO A 150 9.61 28.85 2.73
CA PRO A 150 10.24 28.30 3.91
C PRO A 150 9.83 29.12 5.14
N VAL A 151 9.36 28.42 6.16
CA VAL A 151 8.87 29.07 7.37
C VAL A 151 10.01 29.10 8.37
N SER A 152 10.55 30.28 8.66
CA SER A 152 11.70 30.45 9.55
C SER A 152 11.30 31.10 10.88
N LEU A 153 11.71 30.52 11.99
CA LEU A 153 11.84 31.26 13.26
C LEU A 153 13.24 31.88 13.28
N THR A 154 13.34 33.20 13.49
CA THR A 154 14.65 33.87 13.57
C THR A 154 14.95 34.29 15.01
N ILE A 155 16.14 33.94 15.51
CA ILE A 155 16.70 34.42 16.78
C ILE A 155 17.90 35.31 16.44
N ASP A 156 17.75 36.60 16.66
CA ASP A 156 18.81 37.59 16.56
C ASP A 156 19.48 37.78 17.93
N GLY A 157 20.34 36.80 18.25
CA GLY A 157 21.04 36.65 19.52
C GLY A 157 21.69 35.26 19.61
N ASP A 158 22.36 34.99 20.72
CA ASP A 158 22.97 33.68 20.96
C ASP A 158 21.90 32.66 21.35
N LEU A 159 22.00 31.44 20.83
CA LEU A 159 21.21 30.29 21.26
C LEU A 159 22.08 29.39 22.15
N VAL A 160 21.77 29.33 23.44
CA VAL A 160 22.44 28.45 24.41
C VAL A 160 21.59 27.21 24.68
N LEU A 161 22.12 26.02 24.36
CA LEU A 161 21.46 24.73 24.55
C LEU A 161 22.12 23.96 25.70
N ASP A 162 21.43 23.86 26.83
CA ASP A 162 21.78 23.01 27.97
C ASP A 162 20.87 21.76 27.99
N GLY A 163 20.74 21.12 26.82
CA GLY A 163 19.77 20.06 26.54
C GLY A 163 18.57 20.54 25.73
N GLY A 164 17.44 19.85 25.90
CA GLY A 164 16.20 20.16 25.21
C GLY A 164 16.10 19.57 23.80
N THR A 165 15.00 19.87 23.11
CA THR A 165 14.68 19.33 21.79
C THR A 165 14.51 20.46 20.77
N LEU A 166 15.28 20.43 19.68
CA LEU A 166 15.01 21.22 18.48
C LEU A 166 14.15 20.37 17.55
N SER A 167 12.90 20.76 17.35
CA SER A 167 11.93 20.04 16.53
C SER A 167 11.71 20.78 15.22
N PHE A 168 11.87 20.06 14.11
CA PHE A 168 11.65 20.57 12.76
C PHE A 168 10.61 19.72 12.07
N ASP A 169 9.58 20.36 11.52
CA ASP A 169 8.64 19.66 10.66
C ASP A 169 9.14 19.73 9.22
N ILE A 170 9.27 18.56 8.59
CA ILE A 170 9.69 18.39 7.20
C ILE A 170 8.47 17.88 6.44
N GLY A 171 7.97 18.69 5.50
CA GLY A 171 6.74 18.39 4.78
C GLY A 171 6.66 19.11 3.42
N GLY A 172 5.45 19.18 2.87
CA GLY A 172 5.16 19.88 1.61
C GLY A 172 5.43 19.08 0.33
N LEU A 173 4.92 19.59 -0.80
CA LEU A 173 5.00 18.95 -2.12
C LEU A 173 6.24 19.39 -2.93
N SER A 174 7.00 20.37 -2.44
CA SER A 174 8.12 21.02 -3.13
C SER A 174 9.41 20.92 -2.30
N PRO A 175 10.59 20.73 -2.91
CA PRO A 175 11.87 20.94 -2.23
C PRO A 175 11.92 22.35 -1.62
N GLY A 176 12.20 22.46 -0.31
CA GLY A 176 12.21 23.73 0.43
C GLY A 176 11.08 23.92 1.44
N SER A 177 10.07 23.05 1.45
CA SER A 177 8.89 23.15 2.33
C SER A 177 9.13 22.62 3.75
N PHE A 178 10.24 22.98 4.37
CA PHE A 178 10.58 22.61 5.74
C PHE A 178 10.63 23.84 6.64
N GLY A 179 10.39 23.62 7.93
CA GLY A 179 10.61 24.65 8.92
C GLY A 179 12.11 24.82 9.20
N SER A 180 12.55 26.06 9.38
CA SER A 180 13.96 26.40 9.61
C SER A 180 14.15 27.29 10.82
N LEU A 181 15.27 27.14 11.51
CA LEU A 181 15.68 27.98 12.63
C LEU A 181 16.89 28.79 12.17
N VAL A 182 16.75 30.11 12.15
CA VAL A 182 17.81 31.03 11.77
C VAL A 182 18.34 31.70 13.02
N ILE A 183 19.62 31.50 13.33
CA ILE A 183 20.31 32.11 14.46
C ILE A 183 21.32 33.11 13.92
N VAL A 184 21.14 34.40 14.20
CA VAL A 184 22.09 35.43 13.76
C VAL A 184 23.34 35.42 14.64
N GLY A 185 23.21 35.09 15.94
CA GLY A 185 24.33 34.97 16.87
C GLY A 185 24.98 33.58 16.88
N HIS A 186 25.59 33.23 18.01
CA HIS A 186 26.28 31.96 18.18
C HIS A 186 25.35 30.87 18.72
N VAL A 187 25.56 29.63 18.29
CA VAL A 187 24.94 28.46 18.93
C VAL A 187 25.95 27.89 19.94
N LEU A 188 25.65 28.03 21.22
CA LEU A 188 26.50 27.64 22.34
C LEU A 188 25.90 26.41 23.05
N GLY A 189 26.73 25.43 23.38
CA GLY A 189 26.27 24.17 23.95
C GLY A 189 25.88 23.16 22.88
N THR A 190 26.29 21.90 23.07
CA THR A 190 26.17 20.85 22.04
C THR A 190 25.31 19.69 22.48
N ARG A 191 24.59 19.77 23.61
CA ARG A 191 23.79 18.65 24.12
C ARG A 191 22.32 18.88 23.82
N GLY A 192 21.63 17.87 23.30
CA GLY A 192 20.20 17.95 23.04
C GLY A 192 19.73 16.90 22.04
N THR A 193 18.45 16.99 21.68
CA THR A 193 17.83 16.16 20.65
C THR A 193 17.47 17.01 19.45
N LEU A 194 17.90 16.60 18.26
CA LEU A 194 17.40 17.12 17.00
C LEU A 194 16.30 16.19 16.52
N GLN A 195 15.04 16.64 16.55
CA GLN A 195 13.89 15.85 16.16
C GLN A 195 13.36 16.31 14.80
N LEU A 196 13.30 15.39 13.83
CA LEU A 196 12.72 15.61 12.52
C LEU A 196 11.36 14.92 12.46
N ASN A 197 10.30 15.69 12.27
CA ASN A 197 8.96 15.17 12.07
C ASN A 197 8.61 15.26 10.58
N PHE A 198 8.60 14.11 9.91
CA PHE A 198 8.08 14.02 8.56
C PHE A 198 6.56 14.01 8.63
N ILE A 199 5.95 15.11 8.18
CA ILE A 199 4.51 15.32 8.25
C ILE A 199 3.87 15.22 6.86
N ASP A 200 2.55 15.09 6.84
CA ASP A 200 1.74 15.06 5.61
C ASP A 200 2.15 13.96 4.60
N GLY A 201 2.78 12.90 5.10
CA GLY A 201 3.23 11.76 4.29
C GLY A 201 4.43 12.07 3.39
N TYR A 202 5.17 13.16 3.66
CA TYR A 202 6.38 13.49 2.91
C TYR A 202 7.42 12.36 3.05
N GLN A 203 7.85 11.83 1.92
CA GLN A 203 8.91 10.83 1.82
C GLN A 203 10.08 11.47 1.05
N PRO A 204 11.23 11.69 1.70
CA PRO A 204 12.36 12.31 1.04
C PRO A 204 12.90 11.37 -0.04
N ALA A 205 13.36 11.95 -1.15
CA ALA A 205 14.18 11.20 -2.11
C ALA A 205 15.57 10.96 -1.52
N LEU A 206 16.23 9.87 -1.92
CA LEU A 206 17.63 9.64 -1.54
C LEU A 206 18.49 10.79 -2.09
N GLY A 207 19.31 11.39 -1.21
CA GLY A 207 20.11 12.57 -1.54
C GLY A 207 19.44 13.92 -1.29
N ASP A 208 18.15 13.96 -0.90
CA ASP A 208 17.52 15.20 -0.44
C ASP A 208 18.27 15.74 0.78
N SER A 209 18.55 17.05 0.80
CA SER A 209 19.26 17.74 1.88
C SER A 209 18.48 18.94 2.40
N TRP A 210 18.39 19.11 3.72
CA TRP A 210 17.71 20.25 4.36
C TRP A 210 18.64 21.03 5.29
N THR A 211 18.71 22.35 5.15
CA THR A 211 19.42 23.25 6.08
C THR A 211 18.47 23.68 7.19
N LEU A 212 18.47 22.93 8.29
CA LEU A 212 17.50 23.10 9.38
C LEU A 212 17.89 24.24 10.33
N LEU A 213 19.18 24.36 10.61
CA LEU A 213 19.74 25.40 11.46
C LEU A 213 20.76 26.21 10.67
N GLY A 214 20.46 27.49 10.43
CA GLY A 214 21.41 28.45 9.88
C GLY A 214 22.00 29.29 11.01
N SER A 215 23.33 29.28 11.18
CA SER A 215 24.04 30.12 12.15
C SER A 215 25.31 30.73 11.53
N GLN A 216 25.75 31.88 12.05
CA GLN A 216 27.01 32.50 11.57
C GLN A 216 28.24 31.66 11.90
N ASP A 217 28.19 30.93 13.03
CA ASP A 217 29.20 29.96 13.43
C ASP A 217 28.62 28.55 13.39
N ALA A 218 29.28 27.64 12.67
CA ALA A 218 28.92 26.22 12.66
C ALA A 218 29.26 25.60 14.03
N ALA A 219 28.26 25.45 14.89
CA ALA A 219 28.41 24.64 16.10
C ALA A 219 28.53 23.16 15.70
N PRO A 220 29.50 22.40 16.24
CA PRO A 220 29.68 21.00 15.88
C PRO A 220 28.49 20.15 16.34
N LEU A 221 27.91 19.35 15.42
CA LEU A 221 26.75 18.49 15.71
C LEU A 221 27.04 17.31 16.64
N SER A 222 28.30 17.06 16.96
CA SER A 222 28.77 15.85 17.65
C SER A 222 28.12 15.55 19.02
N GLY A 223 27.35 16.47 19.60
CA GLY A 223 26.62 16.23 20.85
C GLY A 223 25.09 16.14 20.74
N PHE A 224 24.51 16.31 19.55
CA PHE A 224 23.07 16.12 19.34
C PHE A 224 22.72 14.65 19.12
N THR A 225 21.62 14.21 19.69
CA THR A 225 20.97 12.94 19.31
C THR A 225 19.95 13.22 18.22
N LEU A 226 20.13 12.63 17.02
CA LEU A 226 19.14 12.73 15.94
C LEU A 226 17.99 11.75 16.20
N GLN A 227 16.76 12.25 16.21
CA GLN A 227 15.53 11.48 16.24
C GLN A 227 14.69 11.79 15.01
N VAL A 228 14.13 10.75 14.40
CA VAL A 228 13.30 10.88 13.20
C VAL A 228 11.95 10.22 13.46
N ALA A 229 10.88 10.98 13.23
CA ALA A 229 9.51 10.54 13.38
C ALA A 229 8.75 10.75 12.06
N GLY A 230 7.71 9.94 11.82
CA GLY A 230 6.83 10.10 10.67
C GLY A 230 7.32 9.46 9.35
N LEU A 231 8.47 8.77 9.34
CA LEU A 231 8.95 8.04 8.17
C LEU A 231 8.74 6.52 8.26
N PRO A 232 8.45 5.85 7.13
CA PRO A 232 8.54 4.40 7.02
C PRO A 232 9.95 3.89 7.32
N SER A 233 10.07 2.63 7.75
CA SER A 233 11.37 1.95 7.85
C SER A 233 12.05 1.89 6.47
N GLY A 234 13.36 2.17 6.41
CA GLY A 234 14.15 2.08 5.17
C GLY A 234 14.98 3.33 4.83
N TYR A 235 14.82 4.41 5.60
CA TYR A 235 15.63 5.63 5.48
C TYR A 235 16.71 5.66 6.54
N ALA A 236 17.92 6.05 6.15
CA ALA A 236 18.95 6.49 7.07
C ALA A 236 19.25 7.98 6.84
N PHE A 237 19.82 8.63 7.84
CA PHE A 237 20.11 10.06 7.79
C PHE A 237 21.53 10.33 8.26
N SER A 238 22.24 11.19 7.52
CA SER A 238 23.50 11.77 7.96
C SER A 238 23.30 13.24 8.25
N ALA A 239 23.83 13.70 9.38
CA ALA A 239 23.88 15.11 9.71
C ALA A 239 25.28 15.67 9.38
N SER A 240 25.37 16.88 8.84
CA SER A 240 26.62 17.52 8.42
C SER A 240 26.73 18.96 8.95
N ASP A 241 27.96 19.40 9.21
CA ASP A 241 28.30 20.68 9.86
C ASP A 241 28.72 21.80 8.87
N SER A 242 28.54 21.62 7.56
CA SER A 242 29.06 22.55 6.56
C SER A 242 28.20 23.82 6.44
N GLY A 243 28.37 24.76 7.37
CA GLY A 243 27.71 26.07 7.35
C GLY A 243 26.26 26.08 7.87
N GLY A 244 25.89 25.05 8.64
CA GLY A 244 24.56 24.84 9.22
C GLY A 244 24.31 23.35 9.48
N ILE A 245 23.19 23.01 10.12
CA ILE A 245 22.78 21.60 10.30
C ILE A 245 22.07 21.14 9.03
N GLY A 246 22.80 20.39 8.20
CA GLY A 246 22.28 19.72 7.01
C GLY A 246 21.92 18.27 7.32
N VAL A 247 20.68 17.83 7.06
CA VAL A 247 20.32 16.39 7.12
C VAL A 247 20.13 15.88 5.70
N SER A 248 20.75 14.75 5.36
CA SER A 248 20.60 14.09 4.06
C SER A 248 20.01 12.69 4.21
N ALA A 249 19.05 12.34 3.36
CA ALA A 249 18.59 10.95 3.25
C ALA A 249 19.68 10.08 2.60
N VAL A 250 20.10 9.02 3.28
CA VAL A 250 21.10 8.04 2.82
C VAL A 250 20.50 6.62 2.81
N PRO A 251 21.03 5.69 1.99
CA PRO A 251 20.55 4.31 1.96
C PRO A 251 20.65 3.68 3.35
N ALA A 252 19.55 3.12 3.87
CA ALA A 252 19.62 2.38 5.13
C ALA A 252 20.42 1.07 4.93
N PRO A 253 21.38 0.76 5.81
CA PRO A 253 22.02 -0.55 5.80
C PRO A 253 20.94 -1.60 6.06
N VAL A 254 20.69 -2.46 5.08
CA VAL A 254 19.75 -3.58 5.22
C VAL A 254 20.29 -4.50 6.31
N PRO A 255 19.56 -4.75 7.42
CA PRO A 255 20.04 -5.64 8.45
C PRO A 255 20.34 -7.00 7.83
N GLU A 256 21.59 -7.47 7.97
CA GLU A 256 21.96 -8.81 7.53
C GLU A 256 20.94 -9.79 8.13
N PRO A 257 20.25 -10.61 7.31
CA PRO A 257 19.25 -11.51 7.84
C PRO A 257 19.90 -12.41 8.89
N GLY A 258 19.24 -12.58 10.04
CA GLY A 258 19.61 -13.49 11.14
C GLY A 258 19.60 -14.97 10.76
N THR A 259 20.03 -15.30 9.55
CA THR A 259 20.20 -16.64 8.96
C THR A 259 21.05 -17.54 9.86
N LEU A 260 21.95 -16.96 10.66
CA LEU A 260 22.74 -17.66 11.68
C LEU A 260 21.89 -18.31 12.79
N LEU A 261 20.68 -17.80 13.09
CA LEU A 261 19.77 -18.40 14.08
C LEU A 261 18.89 -19.52 13.50
N LEU A 262 18.65 -19.51 12.18
CA LEU A 262 17.87 -20.57 11.52
C LEU A 262 18.71 -21.81 11.20
N LEU A 263 20.02 -21.66 11.02
CA LEU A 263 20.94 -22.79 10.79
C LEU A 263 20.88 -23.85 11.91
N PRO A 264 21.00 -23.51 13.21
CA PRO A 264 20.89 -24.51 14.28
C PRO A 264 19.48 -25.10 14.40
N ALA A 265 18.42 -24.32 14.17
CA ALA A 265 17.03 -24.81 14.20
C ALA A 265 16.75 -25.81 13.05
N GLY A 266 17.27 -25.53 11.86
CA GLY A 266 17.20 -26.41 10.69
C GLY A 266 18.00 -27.69 10.89
N LEU A 267 19.19 -27.60 11.48
CA LEU A 267 20.03 -28.77 11.80
C LEU A 267 19.39 -29.68 12.85
N VAL A 268 18.72 -29.12 13.86
CA VAL A 268 17.96 -29.90 14.86
C VAL A 268 16.76 -30.61 14.21
N MET A 269 16.05 -29.97 13.28
CA MET A 269 14.96 -30.61 12.55
C MET A 269 15.45 -31.71 11.59
N LEU A 270 16.57 -31.51 10.90
CA LEU A 270 17.20 -32.50 10.03
C LEU A 270 17.73 -33.72 10.80
N ALA A 271 18.35 -33.52 11.95
CA ALA A 271 18.78 -34.60 12.84
C ALA A 271 17.59 -35.44 13.34
N ARG A 272 16.46 -34.79 13.62
CA ARG A 272 15.23 -35.48 14.05
C ARG A 272 14.52 -36.21 12.90
N ARG A 273 14.59 -35.69 11.68
CA ARG A 273 14.02 -36.32 10.47
C ARG A 273 14.80 -37.59 10.08
N ARG A 274 16.13 -37.61 10.27
CA ARG A 274 16.96 -38.81 10.06
C ARG A 274 16.68 -39.91 11.08
N LEU A 275 16.28 -39.58 12.30
CA LEU A 275 15.88 -40.57 13.33
C LEU A 275 14.50 -41.19 13.09
N LEU A 276 13.58 -40.48 12.42
CA LEU A 276 12.24 -40.97 12.12
C LEU A 276 12.13 -41.70 10.76
N ALA A 277 12.99 -41.35 9.79
CA ALA A 277 13.04 -42.03 8.49
C ALA A 277 13.63 -43.45 8.56
N ALA A 278 14.33 -43.82 9.64
CA ALA A 278 14.89 -45.16 9.83
C ALA A 278 13.84 -46.23 10.21
N LEU A 279 12.56 -45.88 10.43
CA LEU A 279 11.54 -46.81 10.91
C LEU A 279 10.40 -47.14 9.95
N CYS A 280 10.27 -46.48 8.79
CA CYS A 280 9.14 -46.73 7.90
C CYS A 280 9.54 -46.85 6.41
N CYS A 281 9.53 -48.10 5.97
CA CYS A 281 9.17 -48.57 4.63
C CYS A 281 10.24 -48.67 3.54
N ALA A 282 10.30 -49.91 3.03
CA ALA A 282 10.95 -50.39 1.83
C ALA A 282 10.01 -50.28 0.61
N LEU A 283 10.66 -50.20 -0.57
CA LEU A 283 10.19 -50.45 -1.95
C LEU A 283 9.40 -49.35 -2.70
N PRO A 284 9.56 -49.29 -4.06
CA PRO A 284 9.69 -48.03 -4.80
C PRO A 284 8.66 -47.86 -5.94
N MET A 285 8.59 -46.66 -6.53
CA MET A 285 8.47 -46.53 -7.99
C MET A 285 8.84 -45.12 -8.50
N LEU A 286 9.63 -45.13 -9.57
CA LEU A 286 10.13 -44.04 -10.40
C LEU A 286 9.10 -43.56 -11.44
N ALA A 287 9.27 -42.33 -11.91
CA ALA A 287 9.19 -42.01 -13.33
C ALA A 287 10.12 -40.82 -13.66
N SER A 288 11.31 -41.12 -14.17
CA SER A 288 12.15 -40.16 -14.91
C SER A 288 12.53 -40.84 -16.22
N ALA A 289 12.24 -40.21 -17.35
CA ALA A 289 12.55 -40.77 -18.67
C ALA A 289 14.07 -40.81 -18.88
N THR A 290 14.61 -42.00 -19.17
CA THR A 290 16.01 -42.21 -19.57
C THR A 290 16.02 -42.69 -21.02
N THR A 291 16.61 -41.92 -21.93
CA THR A 291 16.81 -42.34 -23.32
C THR A 291 18.15 -43.08 -23.40
N VAL A 292 18.11 -44.41 -23.56
CA VAL A 292 19.32 -45.23 -23.79
C VAL A 292 19.44 -45.46 -25.29
N VAL A 293 20.50 -44.95 -25.92
CA VAL A 293 20.85 -45.29 -27.32
C VAL A 293 21.88 -46.42 -27.27
N GLY A 294 21.45 -47.65 -27.53
CA GLY A 294 22.34 -48.80 -27.69
C GLY A 294 22.94 -48.80 -29.11
N ALA A 295 24.27 -48.73 -29.22
CA ALA A 295 24.97 -48.69 -30.50
C ALA A 295 25.44 -50.09 -30.95
N GLY A 296 25.12 -50.41 -32.20
CA GLY A 296 25.80 -51.40 -33.03
C GLY A 296 25.97 -50.84 -34.44
N ALA A 297 26.55 -49.64 -34.57
CA ALA A 297 27.03 -49.05 -35.82
C ALA A 297 27.89 -47.82 -35.52
N TRP A 298 28.94 -47.58 -36.32
CA TRP A 298 29.78 -46.39 -36.27
C TRP A 298 28.94 -45.12 -36.37
N VAL A 299 28.88 -44.33 -35.29
CA VAL A 299 28.20 -43.02 -35.28
C VAL A 299 29.27 -41.94 -35.39
N GLY A 300 29.28 -41.21 -36.50
CA GLY A 300 30.02 -39.94 -36.62
C GLY A 300 29.44 -38.89 -35.68
N ALA A 301 30.29 -37.99 -35.17
CA ALA A 301 29.97 -36.94 -34.19
C ALA A 301 28.51 -36.42 -34.28
N GLY A 302 27.71 -36.68 -33.23
CA GLY A 302 26.33 -36.22 -33.13
C GLY A 302 26.18 -35.21 -31.99
N ASN A 303 25.68 -34.01 -32.29
CA ASN A 303 25.26 -33.04 -31.27
C ASN A 303 23.92 -33.49 -30.69
N ILE A 304 23.81 -33.60 -29.36
CA ILE A 304 22.53 -33.83 -28.67
C ILE A 304 22.11 -32.49 -28.08
N GLY A 305 21.34 -31.72 -28.84
CA GLY A 305 20.72 -30.49 -28.36
C GLY A 305 19.41 -30.79 -27.64
N VAL A 306 19.27 -30.36 -26.39
CA VAL A 306 17.95 -30.29 -25.74
C VAL A 306 17.33 -28.95 -26.16
N PRO A 307 16.14 -28.94 -26.78
CA PRO A 307 15.50 -27.70 -27.18
C PRO A 307 15.22 -26.81 -25.95
N PRO A 308 15.30 -25.47 -26.10
CA PRO A 308 15.10 -24.55 -24.99
C PRO A 308 13.73 -24.72 -24.34
N VAL A 309 13.69 -24.70 -23.00
CA VAL A 309 12.45 -24.77 -22.21
C VAL A 309 12.15 -23.38 -21.66
N SER A 310 10.98 -22.82 -22.01
CA SER A 310 10.49 -21.52 -21.51
C SER A 310 9.27 -21.73 -20.60
N GLY A 311 9.32 -21.25 -19.35
CA GLY A 311 8.21 -21.38 -18.39
C GLY A 311 8.35 -20.48 -17.15
N GLY A 312 7.23 -20.04 -16.56
CA GLY A 312 7.17 -19.07 -15.46
C GLY A 312 7.21 -19.64 -14.02
N GLN A 313 7.65 -20.88 -13.85
CA GLN A 313 7.86 -21.56 -12.57
C GLN A 313 9.17 -22.36 -12.69
N GLU A 314 9.96 -22.47 -11.60
CA GLU A 314 11.29 -23.12 -11.53
C GLU A 314 11.59 -24.08 -12.69
N ASN A 315 12.41 -23.62 -13.65
CA ASN A 315 12.87 -24.48 -14.73
C ASN A 315 14.19 -25.12 -14.26
N ALA A 316 14.25 -26.44 -14.21
CA ALA A 316 15.48 -27.19 -14.06
C ALA A 316 15.64 -28.09 -15.27
N ALA A 317 16.79 -28.01 -15.92
CA ALA A 317 17.15 -28.86 -17.04
C ALA A 317 18.38 -29.68 -16.64
N HIS A 318 18.35 -30.97 -16.97
CA HIS A 318 19.48 -31.86 -16.76
C HIS A 318 19.66 -32.71 -18.02
N ALA A 319 20.88 -32.77 -18.53
CA ALA A 319 21.25 -33.61 -19.64
C ALA A 319 22.51 -34.39 -19.28
N SER A 320 22.56 -35.67 -19.66
CA SER A 320 23.77 -36.48 -19.53
C SER A 320 23.99 -37.33 -20.79
N VAL A 321 25.25 -37.54 -21.14
CA VAL A 321 25.68 -38.38 -22.27
C VAL A 321 26.82 -39.27 -21.79
N THR A 322 26.65 -40.58 -22.02
CA THR A 322 27.68 -41.59 -21.78
C THR A 322 28.10 -42.18 -23.12
N LEU A 323 29.38 -42.01 -23.48
CA LEU A 323 29.97 -42.69 -24.64
C LEU A 323 30.82 -43.85 -24.12
N ALA A 324 30.43 -45.07 -24.49
CA ALA A 324 31.22 -46.27 -24.27
C ALA A 324 31.72 -46.77 -25.63
N GLN A 325 33.03 -46.96 -25.77
CA GLN A 325 33.62 -47.55 -26.97
C GLN A 325 34.55 -48.69 -26.55
N SER A 326 34.26 -49.90 -27.00
CA SER A 326 35.22 -51.00 -26.94
C SER A 326 35.99 -51.03 -28.25
N ASN A 327 37.29 -50.77 -28.20
CA ASN A 327 38.15 -51.16 -29.31
C ASN A 327 38.38 -52.68 -29.19
N ASP A 328 38.48 -53.40 -30.32
CA ASP A 328 38.69 -54.86 -30.39
C ASP A 328 39.99 -55.36 -29.69
N SER A 329 40.74 -54.47 -29.03
CA SER A 329 41.92 -54.77 -28.22
C SER A 329 41.76 -54.23 -26.79
N THR A 330 41.30 -55.12 -25.90
CA THR A 330 41.49 -55.20 -24.42
C THR A 330 41.23 -54.01 -23.49
N GLU A 331 41.02 -52.79 -23.95
CA GLU A 331 40.71 -51.64 -23.08
C GLU A 331 39.40 -50.99 -23.52
N ALA A 332 38.36 -51.20 -22.72
CA ALA A 332 37.08 -50.52 -22.87
C ALA A 332 37.18 -49.19 -22.10
N TRP A 333 36.84 -48.09 -22.78
CA TRP A 333 36.86 -46.76 -22.17
C TRP A 333 35.45 -46.21 -22.08
N THR A 334 35.15 -45.51 -20.98
CA THR A 334 33.84 -44.88 -20.77
C THR A 334 34.04 -43.39 -20.51
N ARG A 335 33.36 -42.54 -21.28
CA ARG A 335 33.33 -41.09 -21.07
C ARG A 335 31.93 -40.67 -20.66
N HIS A 336 31.83 -39.97 -19.52
CA HIS A 336 30.57 -39.43 -19.02
C HIS A 336 30.61 -37.91 -19.04
N ALA A 337 29.58 -37.27 -19.57
CA ALA A 337 29.38 -35.82 -19.51
C ALA A 337 27.97 -35.52 -19.00
N SER A 338 27.84 -34.74 -17.93
CA SER A 338 26.58 -34.18 -17.44
C SER A 338 26.60 -32.66 -17.45
N ALA A 339 25.46 -32.06 -17.79
CA ALA A 339 25.20 -30.64 -17.68
C ALA A 339 23.88 -30.41 -16.93
N TYR A 340 23.93 -29.57 -15.90
CA TYR A 340 22.77 -29.13 -15.12
C TYR A 340 22.61 -27.62 -15.23
N ALA A 341 21.40 -27.16 -15.53
CA ALA A 341 21.03 -25.74 -15.54
C ALA A 341 19.75 -25.52 -14.74
N ASN A 342 19.74 -24.55 -13.83
CA ASN A 342 18.56 -24.18 -13.05
C ASN A 342 18.35 -22.65 -13.04
N ALA A 343 17.15 -22.22 -13.41
CA ALA A 343 16.73 -20.82 -13.37
C ALA A 343 15.26 -20.69 -12.97
N ARG A 344 14.96 -19.70 -12.11
CA ARG A 344 13.60 -19.44 -11.63
C ARG A 344 12.73 -18.70 -12.66
N VAL A 345 13.35 -17.84 -13.48
CA VAL A 345 12.72 -17.04 -14.55
C VAL A 345 13.74 -16.90 -15.69
N GLY A 346 13.34 -17.18 -16.94
CA GLY A 346 14.22 -17.11 -18.12
C GLY A 346 14.08 -18.34 -19.04
N THR A 347 14.91 -18.38 -20.08
CA THR A 347 15.01 -19.52 -21.01
C THR A 347 16.24 -20.35 -20.64
N LEU A 348 16.05 -21.65 -20.44
CA LEU A 348 17.16 -22.58 -20.22
C LEU A 348 17.51 -23.30 -21.52
N GLY A 349 18.81 -23.31 -21.85
CA GLY A 349 19.38 -24.10 -22.94
C GLY A 349 20.44 -25.06 -22.39
N LEU A 350 20.43 -26.31 -22.84
CA LEU A 350 21.52 -27.24 -22.55
C LEU A 350 22.07 -27.75 -23.87
N THR A 351 23.39 -27.63 -24.06
CA THR A 351 24.07 -28.18 -25.24
C THR A 351 25.20 -29.10 -24.82
N LEU A 352 25.02 -30.40 -25.01
CA LEU A 352 26.07 -31.40 -24.84
C LEU A 352 26.67 -31.75 -26.20
N ASN A 353 27.96 -31.48 -26.38
CA ASN A 353 28.70 -31.88 -27.58
C ASN A 353 29.82 -32.84 -27.19
N ALA A 354 29.67 -34.11 -27.54
CA ALA A 354 30.70 -35.13 -27.36
C ALA A 354 31.20 -35.58 -28.75
N GLY A 355 32.45 -35.25 -29.09
CA GLY A 355 33.02 -35.47 -30.42
C GLY A 355 34.35 -36.22 -30.36
N TYR A 356 34.46 -37.31 -31.09
CA TYR A 356 35.72 -38.02 -31.25
C TYR A 356 36.35 -37.64 -32.61
N ALA A 357 37.46 -36.89 -32.58
CA ALA A 357 38.22 -36.54 -33.79
C ALA A 357 39.45 -37.43 -33.89
N HIS A 358 39.37 -38.51 -34.66
CA HIS A 358 40.56 -39.27 -35.02
C HIS A 358 41.27 -38.55 -36.17
N SER A 359 42.38 -37.87 -35.91
CA SER A 359 43.27 -37.44 -36.99
C SER A 359 43.94 -38.70 -37.56
N ALA A 360 43.46 -39.18 -38.70
CA ALA A 360 44.06 -40.28 -39.43
C ALA A 360 45.41 -39.83 -40.01
N GLY A 361 46.48 -39.92 -39.22
CA GLY A 361 47.84 -39.70 -39.69
C GLY A 361 48.72 -38.93 -38.71
N LYS A 362 49.72 -39.64 -38.17
CA LYS A 362 50.86 -39.21 -37.33
C LYS A 362 50.63 -39.31 -35.82
N ALA A 363 51.70 -39.76 -35.16
CA ALA A 363 51.82 -40.23 -33.79
C ALA A 363 51.59 -39.16 -32.71
N TYR A 364 50.43 -38.52 -32.71
CA TYR A 364 49.90 -37.83 -31.55
C TYR A 364 48.94 -38.78 -30.83
N PRO A 365 48.93 -38.81 -29.47
CA PRO A 365 47.91 -39.55 -28.73
C PRO A 365 46.52 -39.09 -29.21
N PRO A 366 45.55 -40.00 -29.36
CA PRO A 366 44.21 -39.65 -29.83
C PRO A 366 43.58 -38.60 -28.90
N SER A 367 43.49 -37.35 -29.37
CA SER A 367 42.81 -36.28 -28.66
C SER A 367 41.32 -36.29 -29.01
N GLY A 368 40.48 -36.81 -28.12
CA GLY A 368 39.01 -36.73 -28.25
C GLY A 368 38.45 -35.60 -27.40
N TYR A 369 37.59 -34.74 -27.96
CA TYR A 369 37.02 -33.59 -27.24
C TYR A 369 35.61 -33.91 -26.72
N THR A 370 35.41 -33.76 -25.42
CA THR A 370 34.07 -33.87 -24.81
C THR A 370 33.76 -32.55 -24.11
N SER A 371 32.66 -31.90 -24.48
CA SER A 371 32.19 -30.65 -23.86
C SER A 371 30.76 -30.76 -23.35
N ALA A 372 30.51 -30.10 -22.23
CA ALA A 372 29.21 -30.07 -21.59
C ALA A 372 28.84 -28.62 -21.28
N ASN A 373 28.05 -27.97 -22.14
CA ASN A 373 27.68 -26.56 -21.95
C ASN A 373 26.29 -26.45 -21.31
N ALA A 374 26.17 -25.61 -20.28
CA ALA A 374 24.92 -25.30 -19.61
C ALA A 374 24.57 -23.80 -19.73
N ASP A 375 23.51 -23.46 -20.47
CA ASP A 375 23.12 -22.07 -20.71
C ASP A 375 21.84 -21.71 -19.93
N ALA A 376 21.92 -20.66 -19.12
CA ALA A 376 20.78 -20.15 -18.35
C ALA A 376 20.55 -18.67 -18.67
N THR A 377 19.79 -18.41 -19.73
CA THR A 377 19.58 -17.06 -20.26
C THR A 377 18.38 -16.37 -19.61
N TRP A 378 18.61 -15.16 -19.13
CA TRP A 378 17.55 -14.16 -18.93
C TRP A 378 17.62 -13.16 -20.09
N SER A 379 16.53 -12.52 -20.45
CA SER A 379 16.51 -11.51 -21.50
C SER A 379 15.38 -10.53 -21.18
N GLU A 380 15.71 -9.25 -21.06
CA GLU A 380 14.72 -8.18 -20.96
C GLU A 380 15.18 -7.02 -21.83
N THR A 381 14.24 -6.25 -22.36
CA THR A 381 14.50 -5.01 -23.10
C THR A 381 14.33 -3.84 -22.16
N LEU A 382 15.43 -3.16 -21.80
CA LEU A 382 15.38 -1.87 -21.11
C LEU A 382 15.34 -0.73 -22.11
N THR A 383 14.59 0.33 -21.80
CA THR A 383 14.55 1.59 -22.55
C THR A 383 14.98 2.73 -21.63
N ILE A 384 16.00 3.48 -22.02
CA ILE A 384 16.37 4.75 -21.36
C ILE A 384 15.81 5.92 -22.17
N GLY A 385 14.99 6.74 -21.53
CA GLY A 385 14.51 8.00 -22.09
C GLY A 385 15.06 9.17 -21.29
N THR A 386 15.69 10.14 -21.94
CA THR A 386 16.25 11.35 -21.33
C THR A 386 15.59 12.58 -21.94
N PRO A 387 14.42 13.03 -21.44
CA PRO A 387 13.60 14.07 -22.09
C PRO A 387 14.35 15.38 -22.32
N SER A 388 15.24 15.74 -21.40
CA SER A 388 16.02 16.99 -21.42
C SER A 388 17.31 16.94 -22.25
N ALA A 389 17.75 15.76 -22.69
CA ALA A 389 19.07 15.56 -23.30
C ALA A 389 19.07 15.56 -24.85
N THR A 390 18.04 16.11 -25.50
CA THR A 390 18.01 16.23 -26.97
C THR A 390 19.14 17.14 -27.46
N GLY A 391 20.17 16.57 -28.08
CA GLY A 391 21.31 17.30 -28.65
C GLY A 391 22.64 17.16 -27.91
N LEU A 392 22.68 16.42 -26.80
CA LEU A 392 23.94 15.98 -26.18
C LEU A 392 24.60 14.87 -27.02
N GLY A 393 25.91 14.66 -26.84
CA GLY A 393 26.69 13.59 -27.48
C GLY A 393 26.23 12.19 -27.06
N ALA A 394 27.12 11.21 -27.04
CA ALA A 394 26.80 9.96 -26.36
C ALA A 394 26.59 10.23 -24.85
N ALA A 395 25.84 9.36 -24.20
CA ALA A 395 25.66 9.34 -22.76
C ALA A 395 26.05 7.96 -22.25
N HIS A 396 26.31 7.91 -20.97
CA HIS A 396 26.94 6.81 -20.28
C HIS A 396 26.04 6.39 -19.13
N TRP A 397 25.64 5.13 -19.11
CA TRP A 397 24.87 4.55 -18.02
C TRP A 397 25.72 3.51 -17.31
N SER A 398 25.81 3.64 -15.99
CA SER A 398 26.49 2.68 -15.13
C SER A 398 25.51 2.08 -14.12
N GLY A 399 25.58 0.77 -13.91
CA GLY A 399 24.76 0.04 -12.94
C GLY A 399 25.47 -1.17 -12.38
N VAL A 400 24.91 -1.78 -11.33
CA VAL A 400 25.47 -2.99 -10.72
C VAL A 400 24.40 -4.08 -10.64
N ILE A 401 24.72 -5.25 -11.18
CA ILE A 401 23.92 -6.46 -10.99
C ILE A 401 24.61 -7.34 -9.94
N GLU A 402 23.86 -7.74 -8.92
CA GLU A 402 24.26 -8.81 -8.01
C GLU A 402 23.70 -10.15 -8.51
N LEU A 403 24.58 -11.08 -8.81
CA LEU A 403 24.23 -12.45 -9.16
C LEU A 403 24.58 -13.39 -8.02
N THR A 404 23.58 -13.96 -7.36
CA THR A 404 23.81 -15.07 -6.43
C THR A 404 23.67 -16.38 -7.19
N GLY A 405 24.59 -17.31 -7.01
CA GLY A 405 24.55 -18.55 -7.76
C GLY A 405 25.78 -19.42 -7.56
N THR A 406 25.74 -20.57 -8.20
CA THR A 406 26.86 -21.51 -8.23
C THR A 406 27.19 -21.83 -9.68
N VAL A 407 28.46 -21.67 -10.03
CA VAL A 407 29.02 -22.25 -11.25
C VAL A 407 30.11 -23.20 -10.80
N ALA A 408 29.94 -24.48 -11.12
CA ALA A 408 30.88 -25.52 -10.77
C ALA A 408 31.26 -26.34 -12.00
N THR A 409 32.55 -26.59 -12.13
CA THR A 409 33.09 -27.60 -13.03
C THR A 409 33.74 -28.66 -12.16
N ASN A 410 33.46 -29.92 -12.46
CA ASN A 410 34.16 -31.03 -11.84
C ASN A 410 34.60 -31.99 -12.92
N ALA A 411 35.91 -32.07 -13.14
CA ALA A 411 36.48 -32.96 -14.12
C ALA A 411 37.61 -33.78 -13.53
N THR A 412 37.47 -35.10 -13.60
CA THR A 412 38.53 -36.03 -13.25
C THR A 412 39.38 -36.31 -14.48
N GLY A 413 40.68 -35.96 -14.45
CA GLY A 413 41.63 -36.23 -15.54
C GLY A 413 41.69 -35.18 -16.66
N ALA A 414 41.15 -33.98 -16.46
CA ALA A 414 41.15 -32.92 -17.47
C ALA A 414 42.38 -32.00 -17.40
N GLN A 415 42.76 -31.42 -18.54
CA GLN A 415 43.85 -30.44 -18.60
C GLN A 415 43.37 -29.00 -18.42
N ALA A 416 42.12 -28.69 -18.78
CA ALA A 416 41.51 -27.38 -18.56
C ALA A 416 39.99 -27.50 -18.44
N ALA A 417 39.42 -26.88 -17.40
CA ALA A 417 38.01 -26.50 -17.35
C ALA A 417 37.91 -24.98 -17.24
N PHE A 418 36.94 -24.40 -17.92
CA PHE A 418 36.56 -23.00 -17.75
C PHE A 418 35.09 -22.91 -17.38
N ALA A 419 34.77 -21.95 -16.51
CA ALA A 419 33.44 -21.60 -16.06
C ALA A 419 33.29 -20.08 -16.21
N ASP A 420 32.55 -19.65 -17.22
CA ASP A 420 32.36 -18.23 -17.50
C ASP A 420 30.93 -17.78 -17.19
N VAL A 421 30.78 -16.66 -16.50
CA VAL A 421 29.51 -15.90 -16.43
C VAL A 421 29.67 -14.68 -17.32
N VAL A 422 28.96 -14.65 -18.45
CA VAL A 422 29.02 -13.54 -19.41
C VAL A 422 27.71 -12.77 -19.38
N VAL A 423 27.79 -11.43 -19.34
CA VAL A 423 26.67 -10.51 -19.59
C VAL A 423 26.82 -9.94 -20.99
N TYR A 424 25.89 -10.28 -21.88
CA TYR A 424 25.80 -9.63 -23.19
C TYR A 424 24.99 -8.34 -23.10
N ALA A 425 25.21 -7.45 -24.06
CA ALA A 425 24.30 -6.37 -24.39
C ALA A 425 24.32 -6.15 -25.90
N THR A 426 23.16 -6.03 -26.51
CA THR A 426 23.02 -5.71 -27.94
C THR A 426 22.68 -4.22 -28.10
N GLY A 427 22.84 -3.65 -29.31
CA GLY A 427 22.47 -2.24 -29.57
C GLY A 427 23.40 -1.16 -29.00
N LEU A 428 24.54 -1.52 -28.41
CA LEU A 428 25.54 -0.59 -27.90
C LEU A 428 26.37 0.06 -29.02
N LEU A 429 26.81 1.30 -28.80
CA LEU A 429 27.94 1.85 -29.55
C LEU A 429 29.20 1.03 -29.21
N PRO A 430 30.04 0.64 -30.19
CA PRO A 430 31.26 -0.11 -29.90
C PRO A 430 32.13 0.69 -28.92
N PRO A 431 32.49 0.14 -27.74
CA PRO A 431 33.29 0.87 -26.77
C PRO A 431 34.71 1.12 -27.32
N PRO A 432 35.38 2.23 -26.92
CA PRO A 432 36.71 2.57 -27.43
C PRO A 432 37.82 1.60 -27.02
N ASP A 433 37.75 0.92 -25.87
CA ASP A 433 38.77 -0.01 -25.40
C ASP A 433 38.15 -1.00 -24.39
N LEU A 434 38.04 -2.29 -24.74
CA LEU A 434 37.59 -3.34 -23.82
C LEU A 434 38.79 -4.16 -23.33
N ILE A 435 38.80 -4.39 -22.02
CA ILE A 435 39.84 -5.04 -21.21
C ILE A 435 40.26 -6.40 -21.80
N SER A 436 41.56 -6.58 -22.02
CA SER A 436 42.20 -7.74 -22.67
C SER A 436 42.30 -9.00 -21.78
N GLY A 437 41.20 -9.44 -21.15
CA GLY A 437 41.18 -10.69 -20.38
C GLY A 437 40.14 -11.65 -20.92
N ASP A 438 40.58 -12.78 -21.50
CA ASP A 438 39.91 -14.07 -21.84
C ASP A 438 38.40 -14.16 -22.22
N CYS A 439 37.68 -13.04 -22.35
CA CYS A 439 36.25 -12.99 -22.66
C CYS A 439 36.05 -12.67 -24.15
N ASP A 440 36.46 -13.61 -25.00
CA ASP A 440 36.79 -13.40 -26.43
C ASP A 440 35.58 -13.21 -27.39
N SER A 441 34.43 -12.70 -26.92
CA SER A 441 33.19 -12.62 -27.73
C SER A 441 32.85 -11.24 -28.32
N GLY A 442 33.64 -10.19 -28.05
CA GLY A 442 33.47 -8.84 -28.62
C GLY A 442 32.14 -8.14 -28.30
N ARG A 443 31.28 -8.74 -27.44
CA ARG A 443 29.95 -8.24 -27.06
C ARG A 443 29.65 -8.34 -25.56
N ALA A 444 30.61 -8.79 -24.76
CA ALA A 444 30.45 -8.91 -23.32
C ALA A 444 30.67 -7.55 -22.66
N VAL A 445 29.74 -7.12 -21.79
CA VAL A 445 29.87 -5.90 -20.99
C VAL A 445 30.48 -6.21 -19.63
N ALA A 446 30.27 -7.42 -19.12
CA ALA A 446 30.91 -7.92 -17.91
C ALA A 446 31.10 -9.45 -17.99
N CYS A 447 32.16 -9.95 -17.36
CA CYS A 447 32.59 -11.34 -17.46
C CYS A 447 33.28 -11.78 -16.18
N ILE A 448 32.96 -12.98 -15.69
CA ILE A 448 33.70 -13.66 -14.63
C ILE A 448 34.14 -15.00 -15.17
N SER A 449 35.44 -15.17 -15.40
CA SER A 449 36.03 -16.45 -15.77
C SER A 449 36.64 -17.15 -14.56
N ALA A 450 36.49 -18.46 -14.55
CA ALA A 450 37.04 -19.40 -13.58
C ALA A 450 37.81 -20.47 -14.33
N GLY A 451 39.11 -20.62 -14.07
CA GLY A 451 39.98 -21.56 -14.78
C GLY A 451 40.56 -22.61 -13.83
N GLY A 452 40.26 -23.88 -14.08
CA GLY A 452 40.83 -25.02 -13.34
C GLY A 452 39.97 -26.29 -13.47
N PRO A 453 40.55 -27.50 -13.45
CA PRO A 453 39.84 -28.78 -13.66
C PRO A 453 38.76 -29.10 -12.59
N SER A 454 38.78 -28.39 -11.47
CA SER A 454 37.78 -28.47 -10.41
C SER A 454 37.62 -27.09 -9.76
N ASP A 455 36.96 -26.17 -10.46
CA ASP A 455 36.63 -24.85 -9.91
C ASP A 455 35.15 -24.79 -9.58
N LYS A 456 34.84 -24.39 -8.35
CA LYS A 456 33.49 -24.15 -7.86
C LYS A 456 33.47 -22.75 -7.30
N ARG A 457 32.70 -21.87 -7.93
CA ARG A 457 32.44 -20.52 -7.43
C ARG A 457 31.02 -20.42 -6.92
N GLU A 458 30.91 -19.93 -5.70
CA GLU A 458 29.66 -19.51 -5.08
C GLU A 458 29.75 -18.01 -4.86
N GLY A 459 28.83 -17.26 -5.47
CA GLY A 459 28.71 -15.81 -5.33
C GLY A 459 27.45 -15.43 -4.56
N PRO A 460 27.45 -14.21 -4.00
CA PRO A 460 27.06 -13.04 -4.78
C PRO A 460 28.24 -12.51 -5.60
N TRP A 461 28.03 -12.34 -6.89
CA TRP A 461 28.94 -11.68 -7.82
C TRP A 461 28.40 -10.30 -8.16
N LEU A 462 29.20 -9.26 -7.95
CA LEU A 462 28.87 -7.90 -8.37
C LEU A 462 29.43 -7.66 -9.75
N LEU A 463 28.54 -7.47 -10.72
CA LEU A 463 28.89 -7.19 -12.10
C LEU A 463 28.60 -5.72 -12.37
N PRO A 464 29.63 -4.85 -12.41
CA PRO A 464 29.46 -3.50 -12.91
C PRO A 464 29.14 -3.58 -14.40
N ILE A 465 28.13 -2.84 -14.82
CA ILE A 465 27.71 -2.75 -16.20
C ILE A 465 27.89 -1.31 -16.63
N ASP A 466 28.55 -1.16 -17.78
CA ASP A 466 28.82 0.15 -18.34
C ASP A 466 28.40 0.24 -19.81
N VAL A 467 27.56 1.21 -20.13
CA VAL A 467 26.84 1.29 -21.40
C VAL A 467 26.86 2.70 -21.96
N HIS A 468 27.42 2.84 -23.16
CA HIS A 468 27.27 4.04 -23.98
C HIS A 468 25.98 3.97 -24.83
N PHE A 469 25.16 5.02 -24.77
CA PHE A 469 23.93 5.18 -25.54
C PHE A 469 23.79 6.58 -26.13
N VAL A 470 22.84 6.77 -27.04
CA VAL A 470 22.53 8.09 -27.61
C VAL A 470 21.27 8.64 -26.94
N PRO A 471 21.33 9.76 -26.20
CA PRO A 471 20.18 10.39 -25.58
C PRO A 471 19.01 10.61 -26.55
N GLY A 472 17.80 10.33 -26.08
CA GLY A 472 16.57 10.50 -26.87
C GLY A 472 16.31 9.43 -27.94
N LYS A 473 17.18 8.42 -28.10
CA LYS A 473 16.88 7.21 -28.87
C LYS A 473 16.71 6.02 -27.93
N PRO A 474 15.63 5.23 -28.06
CA PRO A 474 15.54 3.96 -27.34
C PRO A 474 16.68 3.06 -27.83
N PHE A 475 17.46 2.51 -26.90
CA PHE A 475 18.38 1.41 -27.15
C PHE A 475 17.89 0.19 -26.38
N VAL A 476 18.11 -0.99 -26.94
CA VAL A 476 17.66 -2.26 -26.35
C VAL A 476 18.83 -2.88 -25.62
N PHE A 477 18.75 -2.99 -24.29
CA PHE A 477 19.77 -3.64 -23.48
C PHE A 477 19.31 -5.03 -23.04
N GLU A 478 19.85 -6.09 -23.65
CA GLU A 478 19.52 -7.49 -23.35
C GLU A 478 20.57 -8.12 -22.42
N VAL A 479 20.25 -8.33 -21.14
CA VAL A 479 21.14 -9.01 -20.18
C VAL A 479 21.03 -10.52 -20.34
N SER A 480 21.80 -11.10 -21.26
CA SER A 480 21.95 -12.55 -21.35
C SER A 480 23.03 -13.03 -20.39
N LEU A 481 22.64 -13.78 -19.35
CA LEU A 481 23.56 -14.51 -18.50
C LEU A 481 23.87 -15.85 -19.14
N ARG A 482 25.15 -16.17 -19.29
CA ARG A 482 25.57 -17.46 -19.83
C ARG A 482 26.61 -18.08 -18.91
N GLY A 483 26.35 -19.29 -18.43
CA GLY A 483 27.25 -20.09 -17.62
C GLY A 483 28.03 -21.09 -18.48
N LEU A 484 29.02 -20.65 -19.25
CA LEU A 484 29.74 -21.59 -20.12
C LEU A 484 30.70 -22.43 -19.31
N THR A 485 30.39 -23.72 -19.18
CA THR A 485 31.29 -24.72 -18.64
C THR A 485 31.86 -25.53 -19.80
N GLY A 486 33.16 -25.42 -20.03
CA GLY A 486 33.82 -26.11 -21.13
C GLY A 486 34.99 -26.91 -20.60
N LEU A 487 35.12 -28.15 -21.06
CA LEU A 487 36.22 -29.00 -20.67
C LEU A 487 37.01 -29.49 -21.88
N TYR A 488 38.32 -29.34 -21.82
CA TYR A 488 39.22 -29.90 -22.83
C TYR A 488 40.02 -31.05 -22.20
N VAL A 489 39.69 -32.29 -22.61
CA VAL A 489 40.43 -33.48 -22.20
C VAL A 489 41.22 -33.98 -23.40
N SER A 490 42.54 -33.85 -23.36
CA SER A 490 43.41 -34.34 -24.44
C SER A 490 43.75 -35.83 -24.30
N SER A 491 43.68 -36.42 -23.10
CA SER A 491 43.89 -37.87 -22.88
C SER A 491 43.37 -38.38 -21.51
N CYS A 492 42.22 -39.06 -21.54
CA CYS A 492 41.68 -40.02 -20.56
C CYS A 492 41.01 -41.09 -21.47
N ASP A 493 41.09 -42.40 -21.36
CA ASP A 493 41.07 -43.40 -20.32
C ASP A 493 39.73 -43.52 -19.58
N ASP A 494 39.61 -43.14 -18.32
CA ASP A 494 38.31 -43.05 -17.61
C ASP A 494 38.12 -41.64 -17.03
N CYS A 495 37.27 -40.81 -17.66
CA CYS A 495 36.95 -39.50 -17.11
C CYS A 495 35.44 -39.22 -17.08
N ALA A 496 35.03 -38.64 -15.95
CA ALA A 496 33.72 -38.09 -15.74
C ALA A 496 33.82 -36.56 -15.73
N LEU A 497 32.92 -35.94 -16.48
CA LEU A 497 32.80 -34.49 -16.61
C LEU A 497 31.43 -34.10 -16.07
N ASP A 498 31.42 -33.17 -15.14
CA ASP A 498 30.20 -32.59 -14.59
C ASP A 498 30.27 -31.07 -14.68
N ALA A 499 29.24 -30.49 -15.27
CA ALA A 499 29.04 -29.07 -15.45
C ALA A 499 27.74 -28.66 -14.75
N ASP A 500 27.85 -27.91 -13.66
CA ASP A 500 26.70 -27.45 -12.87
C ASP A 500 26.62 -25.93 -12.91
N VAL A 501 25.52 -25.42 -13.45
CA VAL A 501 25.17 -24.00 -13.45
C VAL A 501 23.84 -23.82 -12.74
N ASN A 502 23.87 -23.20 -11.57
CA ASN A 502 22.69 -23.02 -10.74
C ASN A 502 22.51 -21.54 -10.35
N PHE A 503 21.55 -20.88 -11.01
CA PHE A 503 21.11 -19.52 -10.68
C PHE A 503 19.74 -19.51 -9.98
N GLY A 504 19.35 -20.61 -9.32
CA GLY A 504 18.08 -20.73 -8.60
C GLY A 504 17.87 -19.68 -7.49
N HIS A 505 18.93 -18.97 -7.11
CA HIS A 505 18.92 -17.90 -6.12
C HIS A 505 19.11 -16.53 -6.78
N THR A 506 17.99 -15.88 -7.12
CA THR A 506 17.81 -14.43 -7.37
C THR A 506 18.98 -13.65 -8.00
N LEU A 507 18.81 -13.29 -9.27
CA LEU A 507 19.37 -12.05 -9.84
C LEU A 507 18.80 -10.86 -9.08
N ARG A 508 19.66 -9.96 -8.61
CA ARG A 508 19.27 -8.72 -7.91
C ARG A 508 19.80 -7.51 -8.67
N TRP A 509 18.89 -6.63 -9.02
CA TRP A 509 19.21 -5.28 -9.46
C TRP A 509 19.55 -4.43 -8.24
N LEU A 510 20.80 -3.98 -8.11
CA LEU A 510 21.21 -3.13 -6.98
C LEU A 510 20.99 -1.63 -7.21
N GLY A 511 20.54 -1.25 -8.41
CA GLY A 511 20.25 0.12 -8.77
C GLY A 511 21.17 0.67 -9.86
N THR A 512 20.79 1.83 -10.37
CA THR A 512 21.62 2.64 -11.27
C THR A 512 22.61 3.45 -10.42
N THR A 513 23.90 3.37 -10.71
CA THR A 513 24.93 4.11 -9.96
C THR A 513 25.07 5.54 -10.46
N ALA A 514 25.07 5.74 -11.78
CA ALA A 514 25.05 7.06 -12.40
C ALA A 514 24.62 6.96 -13.86
N VAL A 515 23.99 8.02 -14.35
CA VAL A 515 23.82 8.29 -15.78
C VAL A 515 24.55 9.60 -16.04
N THR A 516 25.57 9.60 -16.89
CA THR A 516 26.36 10.79 -17.20
C THR A 516 26.33 11.11 -18.69
N ASP A 517 26.56 12.36 -19.06
CA ASP A 517 26.88 12.72 -20.46
C ASP A 517 28.36 12.42 -20.79
N ASP A 518 28.76 12.65 -22.05
CA ASP A 518 30.14 12.50 -22.52
C ASP A 518 31.16 13.37 -21.76
N ASP A 519 30.71 14.45 -21.11
CA ASP A 519 31.55 15.35 -20.30
C ASP A 519 31.63 14.90 -18.83
N GLY A 520 30.93 13.81 -18.46
CA GLY A 520 30.89 13.26 -17.10
C GLY A 520 29.88 13.92 -16.16
N HIS A 521 29.00 14.79 -16.65
CA HIS A 521 27.95 15.40 -15.83
C HIS A 521 26.82 14.43 -15.57
N VAL A 522 26.35 14.35 -14.33
CA VAL A 522 25.24 13.48 -13.94
C VAL A 522 23.91 14.01 -14.52
N LEU A 523 23.25 13.18 -15.33
CA LEU A 523 21.90 13.39 -15.83
C LEU A 523 20.89 12.92 -14.77
N THR A 524 20.08 13.84 -14.24
CA THR A 524 19.07 13.55 -13.21
C THR A 524 17.67 13.29 -13.80
N ASP A 525 17.43 13.74 -15.03
CA ASP A 525 16.15 13.60 -15.74
C ASP A 525 16.25 12.50 -16.81
N TYR A 526 16.27 11.26 -16.33
CA TYR A 526 16.19 10.07 -17.18
C TYR A 526 15.11 9.12 -16.67
N THR A 527 14.63 8.26 -17.56
CA THR A 527 13.75 7.11 -17.31
C THR A 527 14.56 5.85 -17.64
N LEU A 528 14.35 4.76 -16.89
CA LEU A 528 14.92 3.44 -17.20
C LEU A 528 13.80 2.43 -16.97
N THR A 529 13.07 2.09 -18.03
CA THR A 529 11.89 1.21 -17.94
C THR A 529 12.07 -0.03 -18.79
N SER A 530 11.60 -1.18 -18.33
CA SER A 530 11.49 -2.36 -19.18
C SER A 530 10.28 -2.32 -20.11
N GLU A 531 10.26 -3.20 -21.10
CA GLU A 531 9.07 -3.54 -21.88
C GLU A 531 7.90 -4.03 -21.00
N SER A 532 8.20 -4.64 -19.84
CA SER A 532 7.19 -5.04 -18.84
C SER A 532 6.63 -3.87 -18.01
N GLY A 533 7.17 -2.65 -18.20
CA GLY A 533 6.73 -1.43 -17.52
C GLY A 533 7.33 -1.23 -16.12
N PHE A 534 8.32 -2.03 -15.74
CA PHE A 534 9.03 -1.89 -14.46
C PHE A 534 10.04 -0.73 -14.55
N ASP A 535 10.04 0.16 -13.55
CA ASP A 535 10.95 1.30 -13.47
C ASP A 535 12.18 0.97 -12.62
N TYR A 536 13.31 0.77 -13.29
CA TYR A 536 14.59 0.36 -12.68
C TYR A 536 15.33 1.50 -11.97
N ARG A 537 14.78 2.73 -11.97
CA ARG A 537 15.30 3.85 -11.17
C ARG A 537 14.96 3.71 -9.70
N LEU A 538 13.82 3.08 -9.41
CA LEU A 538 13.31 2.93 -8.06
C LEU A 538 13.80 1.60 -7.50
N ALA A 539 14.59 1.61 -6.43
CA ALA A 539 14.90 0.39 -5.70
C ALA A 539 13.57 -0.23 -5.26
N ALA A 540 13.20 -1.39 -5.81
CA ALA A 540 11.92 -2.01 -5.49
C ALA A 540 11.89 -2.29 -3.97
N PRO A 541 10.91 -1.76 -3.22
CA PRO A 541 10.72 -2.16 -1.83
C PRO A 541 10.38 -3.65 -1.84
N VAL A 542 11.35 -4.49 -1.47
CA VAL A 542 11.13 -5.91 -1.27
C VAL A 542 10.18 -6.01 -0.08
N PRO A 543 8.94 -6.50 -0.24
CA PRO A 543 8.06 -6.72 0.89
C PRO A 543 8.77 -7.71 1.81
N GLU A 544 9.10 -7.31 3.02
CA GLU A 544 9.57 -8.28 4.00
C GLU A 544 8.41 -9.25 4.25
N PRO A 545 8.53 -10.55 3.92
CA PRO A 545 7.48 -11.50 4.29
C PRO A 545 7.41 -11.52 5.81
N GLY A 546 6.22 -11.24 6.38
CA GLY A 546 5.99 -11.05 7.83
C GLY A 546 6.70 -12.07 8.71
N ARG A 547 7.93 -11.76 9.12
CA ARG A 547 8.83 -12.68 9.84
C ARG A 547 8.33 -12.95 11.25
N LEU A 548 7.60 -11.99 11.85
CA LEU A 548 6.99 -12.12 13.18
C LEU A 548 5.81 -13.11 13.21
N TRP A 549 5.07 -13.26 12.12
CA TRP A 549 3.94 -14.19 12.06
C TRP A 549 4.41 -15.65 12.04
N LEU A 550 5.50 -15.96 11.35
CA LEU A 550 6.05 -17.31 11.29
C LEU A 550 6.69 -17.74 12.62
N THR A 551 7.38 -16.83 13.32
CA THR A 551 7.87 -17.10 14.69
C THR A 551 6.73 -17.22 15.68
N ALA A 552 5.70 -16.37 15.60
CA ALA A 552 4.51 -16.48 16.45
C ALA A 552 3.76 -17.80 16.24
N LEU A 553 3.55 -18.22 14.98
CA LEU A 553 2.93 -19.51 14.64
C LEU A 553 3.80 -20.70 15.07
N GLY A 554 5.13 -20.60 14.95
CA GLY A 554 6.07 -21.61 15.45
C GLY A 554 6.02 -21.76 16.97
N VAL A 555 5.97 -20.65 17.70
CA VAL A 555 5.84 -20.63 19.16
C VAL A 555 4.48 -21.15 19.60
N LEU A 556 3.39 -20.76 18.92
CA LEU A 556 2.05 -21.27 19.19
C LEU A 556 1.93 -22.77 18.91
N ALA A 557 2.55 -23.27 17.84
CA ALA A 557 2.57 -24.71 17.54
C ALA A 557 3.36 -25.52 18.58
N LEU A 558 4.47 -24.97 19.09
CA LEU A 558 5.25 -25.56 20.18
C LEU A 558 4.48 -25.53 21.51
N ALA A 559 3.84 -24.40 21.84
CA ALA A 559 3.01 -24.26 23.03
C ALA A 559 1.80 -25.18 22.99
N TRP A 560 1.09 -25.27 21.86
CA TRP A 560 -0.02 -26.20 21.65
C TRP A 560 0.42 -27.64 21.85
N ARG A 561 1.57 -28.03 21.29
CA ARG A 561 2.11 -29.39 21.45
C ARG A 561 2.50 -29.67 22.89
N HIS A 562 3.03 -28.69 23.61
CA HIS A 562 3.39 -28.86 25.03
C HIS A 562 2.15 -29.01 25.91
N LEU A 563 1.06 -28.30 25.58
CA LEU A 563 -0.22 -28.36 26.28
C LEU A 563 -0.98 -29.69 26.04
N ARG A 564 -0.74 -30.39 24.92
CA ARG A 564 -1.33 -31.72 24.65
C ARG A 564 -0.55 -32.89 25.24
N GLY A 565 0.65 -32.68 25.77
CA GLY A 565 1.50 -33.75 26.32
C GLY A 565 1.11 -34.26 27.70
N SER A 566 0.12 -33.65 28.37
CA SER A 566 -0.16 -33.86 29.79
C SER A 566 -1.54 -34.48 30.06
N GLN A 567 -1.97 -35.47 29.28
CA GLN A 567 -3.09 -36.32 29.67
C GLN A 567 -2.71 -37.79 29.59
N ALA A 568 -2.56 -38.38 30.79
CA ALA A 568 -2.41 -39.80 31.01
C ALA A 568 -3.64 -40.56 30.50
N ALA A 569 -3.40 -41.68 29.84
CA ALA A 569 -4.42 -42.58 29.33
C ALA A 569 -5.20 -43.29 30.46
N PRO A 570 -6.47 -43.67 30.23
CA PRO A 570 -7.08 -44.81 30.91
C PRO A 570 -7.10 -46.06 29.99
N PRO A 571 -7.19 -47.28 30.56
CA PRO A 571 -6.90 -48.51 29.86
C PRO A 571 -8.08 -49.07 29.06
N ARG A 572 -7.74 -49.90 28.07
CA ARG A 572 -8.62 -50.63 27.16
C ARG A 572 -9.37 -51.78 27.87
N ARG A 573 -10.70 -51.83 27.67
CA ARG A 573 -11.63 -52.98 27.59
C ARG A 573 -13.04 -52.36 27.44
N ALA A 574 -14.00 -52.79 26.62
CA ALA A 574 -14.13 -53.93 25.75
C ALA A 574 -15.13 -53.60 24.63
N LEU A 575 -14.93 -54.26 23.50
CA LEU A 575 -15.72 -54.28 22.28
C LEU A 575 -17.03 -55.07 22.51
N ALA A 576 -18.07 -54.45 23.08
CA ALA A 576 -19.40 -55.05 23.19
C ALA A 576 -20.49 -54.01 23.56
N LEU A 577 -20.67 -52.95 22.75
CA LEU A 577 -21.88 -52.09 22.87
C LEU A 577 -22.12 -51.22 21.62
N LEU A 578 -21.94 -51.77 20.41
CA LEU A 578 -22.15 -51.00 19.17
C LEU A 578 -23.49 -51.29 18.46
N LEU A 579 -24.45 -51.94 19.12
CA LEU A 579 -25.75 -52.30 18.53
C LEU A 579 -26.98 -51.87 19.34
N ALA A 580 -26.83 -51.01 20.36
CA ALA A 580 -27.97 -50.58 21.21
C ALA A 580 -28.14 -49.05 21.36
N VAL A 581 -27.40 -48.21 20.62
CA VAL A 581 -27.52 -46.72 20.72
C VAL A 581 -27.77 -46.09 19.34
N CYS A 582 -28.79 -46.58 18.64
CA CYS A 582 -29.38 -45.88 17.48
C CYS A 582 -30.83 -45.43 17.72
N ALA A 583 -31.29 -45.39 18.99
CA ALA A 583 -32.67 -45.04 19.31
C ALA A 583 -32.84 -43.98 20.43
N SER A 584 -31.79 -43.25 20.86
CA SER A 584 -31.93 -42.28 21.96
C SER A 584 -31.26 -40.90 21.77
N THR A 585 -30.68 -40.57 20.61
CA THR A 585 -30.06 -39.25 20.38
C THR A 585 -30.97 -38.20 19.73
N ALA A 586 -32.28 -38.42 19.66
CA ALA A 586 -33.26 -37.39 19.25
C ALA A 586 -33.68 -36.44 20.40
N SER A 587 -33.16 -36.62 21.62
CA SER A 587 -33.57 -35.83 22.80
C SER A 587 -32.50 -34.89 23.33
N ALA A 588 -31.21 -35.08 23.00
CA ALA A 588 -30.12 -34.29 23.59
C ALA A 588 -29.73 -33.05 22.77
N ALA A 589 -30.25 -32.91 21.54
CA ALA A 589 -30.00 -31.73 20.69
C ALA A 589 -31.01 -30.58 20.92
N ARG A 590 -31.99 -30.74 21.84
CA ARG A 590 -32.96 -29.68 22.17
C ARG A 590 -32.59 -28.84 23.39
N ASP A 591 -31.70 -29.31 24.25
CA ASP A 591 -31.40 -28.62 25.52
C ASP A 591 -30.18 -27.68 25.42
N GLU A 592 -29.28 -27.88 24.45
CA GLU A 592 -28.09 -27.02 24.26
C GLU A 592 -28.42 -25.72 23.46
N GLU A 593 -29.48 -25.75 22.64
CA GLU A 593 -29.99 -24.56 21.94
C GLU A 593 -30.83 -23.64 22.87
N ALA A 594 -31.33 -24.18 24.00
CA ALA A 594 -32.08 -23.43 25.00
C ALA A 594 -31.19 -22.64 25.99
N ASP A 595 -29.98 -23.11 26.29
CA ASP A 595 -29.09 -22.47 27.27
C ASP A 595 -28.26 -21.30 26.67
N LEU A 596 -28.03 -21.32 25.35
CA LEU A 596 -27.44 -20.19 24.61
C LEU A 596 -28.43 -19.04 24.36
N ALA A 597 -29.73 -19.32 24.36
CA ALA A 597 -30.78 -18.28 24.31
C ALA A 597 -30.97 -17.54 25.65
N ALA A 598 -30.48 -18.10 26.77
CA ALA A 598 -30.71 -17.58 28.11
C ALA A 598 -29.65 -16.56 28.61
N ARG A 599 -28.59 -16.27 27.84
CA ARG A 599 -27.48 -15.39 28.28
C ARG A 599 -27.27 -14.11 27.44
N GLN A 600 -28.30 -13.62 26.76
CA GLN A 600 -28.30 -12.26 26.23
C GLN A 600 -28.85 -11.26 27.27
N PRO A 601 -28.20 -10.12 27.53
CA PRO A 601 -28.79 -9.06 28.33
C PRO A 601 -30.02 -8.51 27.59
N GLN A 602 -31.18 -8.58 28.25
CA GLN A 602 -32.44 -7.99 27.78
C GLN A 602 -32.30 -6.48 27.60
N ALA A 603 -32.00 -6.05 26.38
CA ALA A 603 -32.33 -4.70 25.94
C ALA A 603 -33.86 -4.62 25.79
N ALA A 604 -34.47 -3.61 26.39
CA ALA A 604 -35.91 -3.40 26.39
C ALA A 604 -36.45 -3.26 24.95
N THR A 605 -37.02 -4.33 24.40
CA THR A 605 -37.95 -4.24 23.27
C THR A 605 -39.26 -3.65 23.77
N GLU A 606 -39.43 -2.34 23.62
CA GLU A 606 -40.76 -1.73 23.58
C GLU A 606 -41.55 -2.39 22.44
N ARG A 607 -42.61 -3.13 22.82
CA ARG A 607 -43.60 -3.67 21.89
C ARG A 607 -44.41 -2.49 21.33
N PRO A 608 -44.35 -2.19 20.02
CA PRO A 608 -45.22 -1.18 19.44
C PRO A 608 -46.67 -1.65 19.52
N ALA A 609 -47.58 -0.73 19.82
CA ALA A 609 -49.00 -1.00 19.89
C ALA A 609 -49.53 -1.64 18.59
N PRO A 610 -50.50 -2.57 18.67
CA PRO A 610 -51.08 -3.22 17.50
C PRO A 610 -52.01 -2.24 16.77
N GLY A 611 -51.48 -1.60 15.72
CA GLY A 611 -52.24 -0.67 14.87
C GLY A 611 -51.61 -0.49 13.49
N THR A 612 -52.07 -1.30 12.53
CA THR A 612 -52.23 -0.99 11.09
C THR A 612 -51.02 -0.52 10.26
N ALA A 613 -50.31 -1.50 9.67
CA ALA A 613 -50.04 -1.66 8.23
C ALA A 613 -49.07 -2.84 8.10
N GLY A 614 -49.40 -3.85 7.29
CA GLY A 614 -48.64 -5.10 7.17
C GLY A 614 -47.16 -4.83 6.91
N ARG A 615 -46.32 -4.97 7.94
CA ARG A 615 -44.87 -4.90 7.78
C ARG A 615 -44.47 -6.04 6.84
N PRO A 616 -43.74 -5.76 5.73
CA PRO A 616 -43.18 -6.83 4.92
C PRO A 616 -42.33 -7.69 5.84
N LEU A 617 -42.60 -8.99 5.80
CA LEU A 617 -41.80 -9.95 6.53
C LEU A 617 -40.41 -9.93 5.88
N SER A 618 -39.43 -9.39 6.59
CA SER A 618 -38.03 -9.50 6.22
C SER A 618 -37.32 -10.42 7.22
N LEU A 619 -36.38 -11.21 6.72
CA LEU A 619 -35.49 -12.02 7.55
C LEU A 619 -34.06 -11.67 7.19
N ALA A 620 -33.31 -11.15 8.15
CA ALA A 620 -31.88 -10.85 8.01
C ALA A 620 -31.06 -11.82 8.86
N TYR A 621 -29.95 -12.32 8.31
CA TYR A 621 -29.01 -13.17 9.04
C TYR A 621 -27.60 -13.00 8.50
N ALA A 622 -26.60 -13.25 9.36
CA ALA A 622 -25.20 -13.30 8.96
C ALA A 622 -24.98 -14.47 7.99
N TYR A 623 -24.62 -14.16 6.75
CA TYR A 623 -24.38 -15.15 5.69
C TYR A 623 -22.91 -15.58 5.65
N ALA A 624 -21.98 -14.63 5.81
CA ALA A 624 -20.56 -14.92 5.91
C ALA A 624 -19.88 -13.98 6.91
N ARG A 625 -18.79 -14.46 7.51
CA ARG A 625 -17.92 -13.71 8.42
C ARG A 625 -16.53 -13.66 7.82
N ARG A 626 -15.88 -12.50 7.86
CA ARG A 626 -14.54 -12.26 7.32
C ARG A 626 -13.62 -11.69 8.39
N ASP A 627 -12.35 -12.03 8.29
CA ASP A 627 -11.29 -11.56 9.19
C ASP A 627 -10.56 -10.32 8.66
N THR A 628 -11.01 -9.78 7.53
CA THR A 628 -10.51 -8.53 6.97
C THR A 628 -11.69 -7.63 6.61
N LEU A 629 -11.43 -6.33 6.53
CA LEU A 629 -12.41 -5.35 6.08
C LEU A 629 -12.99 -5.75 4.74
N VAL A 630 -14.32 -5.72 4.65
CA VAL A 630 -15.11 -5.94 3.44
C VAL A 630 -15.73 -4.62 3.02
N SER A 631 -15.86 -4.32 1.74
CA SER A 631 -16.53 -3.08 1.28
C SER A 631 -17.73 -3.34 0.38
N ALA A 632 -17.75 -4.45 -0.36
CA ALA A 632 -18.84 -4.81 -1.24
C ALA A 632 -19.05 -6.32 -1.31
N ALA A 633 -20.31 -6.72 -1.53
CA ALA A 633 -20.67 -8.11 -1.81
C ALA A 633 -21.77 -8.17 -2.87
N ALA A 634 -21.59 -9.05 -3.84
CA ALA A 634 -22.52 -9.24 -4.95
C ALA A 634 -22.30 -10.62 -5.58
N GLY A 635 -23.23 -11.15 -6.36
CA GLY A 635 -23.15 -12.56 -6.77
C GLY A 635 -24.10 -12.96 -7.89
N ASP A 636 -23.84 -14.13 -8.46
CA ASP A 636 -24.63 -14.76 -9.52
C ASP A 636 -25.45 -15.94 -8.99
N SER A 637 -25.91 -16.83 -9.87
CA SER A 637 -26.66 -18.04 -9.54
C SER A 637 -25.92 -19.03 -8.63
N GLU A 638 -24.58 -18.99 -8.57
CA GLU A 638 -23.76 -20.00 -7.89
C GLU A 638 -22.76 -19.42 -6.88
N LEU A 639 -22.29 -18.19 -7.13
CA LEU A 639 -21.16 -17.59 -6.44
C LEU A 639 -21.53 -16.24 -5.81
N VAL A 640 -20.83 -15.90 -4.74
CA VAL A 640 -20.82 -14.56 -4.14
C VAL A 640 -19.40 -14.04 -4.08
N PHE A 641 -19.17 -12.85 -4.60
CA PHE A 641 -17.90 -12.14 -4.60
C PHE A 641 -17.90 -11.09 -3.51
N VAL A 642 -16.80 -10.99 -2.76
CA VAL A 642 -16.64 -10.04 -1.66
C VAL A 642 -15.31 -9.30 -1.82
N THR A 643 -15.36 -7.98 -1.99
CA THR A 643 -14.14 -7.17 -2.01
C THR A 643 -13.54 -7.06 -0.61
N GLN A 644 -12.22 -7.16 -0.51
CA GLN A 644 -11.46 -7.00 0.73
C GLN A 644 -10.36 -5.96 0.51
N PRO A 645 -10.67 -4.64 0.58
CA PRO A 645 -9.76 -3.59 0.13
C PRO A 645 -8.38 -3.65 0.79
N LEU A 646 -8.34 -3.79 2.12
CA LEU A 646 -7.09 -3.83 2.89
C LEU A 646 -6.33 -5.15 2.74
N ALA A 647 -6.98 -6.20 2.25
CA ALA A 647 -6.33 -7.47 1.92
C ALA A 647 -5.88 -7.52 0.46
N ALA A 648 -6.16 -6.48 -0.32
CA ALA A 648 -5.90 -6.43 -1.76
C ALA A 648 -6.42 -7.70 -2.47
N SER A 649 -7.66 -8.11 -2.16
CA SER A 649 -8.24 -9.34 -2.70
C SER A 649 -9.76 -9.26 -2.93
N VAL A 650 -10.27 -10.19 -3.72
CA VAL A 650 -11.71 -10.41 -3.92
C VAL A 650 -12.01 -11.88 -3.65
N ALA A 651 -12.60 -12.17 -2.49
CA ALA A 651 -12.97 -13.52 -2.10
C ALA A 651 -14.16 -14.03 -2.91
N VAL A 652 -14.15 -15.32 -3.24
CA VAL A 652 -15.25 -16.02 -3.91
C VAL A 652 -15.85 -17.03 -2.94
N LEU A 653 -17.13 -16.88 -2.65
CA LEU A 653 -17.89 -17.68 -1.69
C LEU A 653 -18.94 -18.52 -2.43
N ASP A 654 -19.24 -19.68 -1.86
CA ASP A 654 -20.38 -20.49 -2.24
C ASP A 654 -21.67 -19.76 -1.84
N ARG A 655 -22.54 -19.50 -2.81
CA ARG A 655 -23.76 -18.69 -2.63
C ARG A 655 -24.68 -19.18 -1.52
N PHE A 656 -24.73 -20.48 -1.26
CA PHE A 656 -25.69 -21.07 -0.33
C PHE A 656 -25.13 -21.16 1.08
N THR A 657 -23.86 -21.56 1.21
CA THR A 657 -23.20 -21.84 2.50
C THR A 657 -22.38 -20.68 3.04
N GLY A 658 -21.98 -19.73 2.20
CA GLY A 658 -21.08 -18.64 2.58
C GLY A 658 -19.61 -19.06 2.76
N ARG A 659 -19.30 -20.33 2.47
CA ARG A 659 -17.94 -20.87 2.55
C ARG A 659 -17.08 -20.31 1.41
N GLN A 660 -15.87 -19.87 1.72
CA GLN A 660 -14.91 -19.44 0.69
C GLN A 660 -14.52 -20.64 -0.19
N LEU A 661 -14.66 -20.47 -1.51
CA LEU A 661 -14.28 -21.41 -2.56
C LEU A 661 -12.93 -21.05 -3.18
N GLY A 662 -12.56 -19.77 -3.16
CA GLY A 662 -11.32 -19.27 -3.73
C GLY A 662 -11.26 -17.75 -3.69
N GLU A 663 -10.46 -17.17 -4.60
CA GLU A 663 -10.32 -15.73 -4.80
C GLU A 663 -10.26 -15.45 -6.31
N LEU A 664 -10.68 -14.25 -6.74
CA LEU A 664 -10.43 -13.83 -8.11
C LEU A 664 -8.92 -13.64 -8.31
N PRO A 665 -8.34 -14.13 -9.42
CA PRO A 665 -6.93 -13.92 -9.70
C PRO A 665 -6.67 -12.41 -9.82
N PRO A 666 -5.63 -11.89 -9.15
CA PRO A 666 -5.33 -10.46 -9.20
C PRO A 666 -5.05 -10.01 -10.65
N PRO A 667 -5.43 -8.78 -11.01
CA PRO A 667 -5.08 -8.22 -12.30
C PRO A 667 -3.55 -8.00 -12.39
N PRO A 668 -3.00 -7.73 -13.59
CA PRO A 668 -1.59 -7.32 -13.73
C PRO A 668 -1.28 -6.12 -12.83
N GLY A 669 -0.23 -6.24 -12.01
CA GLY A 669 0.14 -5.24 -10.99
C GLY A 669 -0.54 -5.43 -9.63
N GLY A 670 -1.43 -6.42 -9.48
CA GLY A 670 -2.14 -6.67 -8.23
C GLY A 670 -3.36 -5.77 -8.04
N TRP A 671 -4.12 -6.07 -6.99
CA TRP A 671 -5.17 -5.20 -6.49
C TRP A 671 -4.55 -4.06 -5.68
N LEU A 672 -4.98 -2.82 -5.88
CA LEU A 672 -4.56 -1.69 -5.03
C LEU A 672 -5.58 -1.42 -3.92
N LEU A 673 -6.84 -1.19 -4.30
CA LEU A 673 -7.95 -0.98 -3.38
C LEU A 673 -9.28 -1.44 -4.03
N PRO A 674 -9.56 -2.75 -4.11
CA PRO A 674 -10.82 -3.26 -4.66
C PRO A 674 -11.97 -2.83 -3.75
N PHE A 675 -12.71 -1.80 -4.14
CA PHE A 675 -13.59 -1.06 -3.24
C PHE A 675 -15.08 -1.30 -3.51
N SER A 676 -15.47 -1.49 -4.77
CA SER A 676 -16.83 -1.87 -5.13
C SER A 676 -16.85 -2.97 -6.19
N LEU A 677 -17.97 -3.68 -6.33
CA LEU A 677 -18.16 -4.63 -7.42
C LEU A 677 -19.64 -4.72 -7.84
N ARG A 678 -19.88 -5.23 -9.05
CA ARG A 678 -21.20 -5.57 -9.59
C ARG A 678 -21.15 -6.91 -10.32
N VAL A 679 -22.23 -7.69 -10.20
CA VAL A 679 -22.47 -8.87 -11.05
C VAL A 679 -23.67 -8.56 -11.98
N PRO A 680 -23.45 -7.99 -13.17
CA PRO A 680 -24.53 -7.65 -14.10
C PRO A 680 -25.30 -8.87 -14.61
N ARG A 681 -24.66 -10.03 -14.71
CA ARG A 681 -25.22 -11.30 -15.17
C ARG A 681 -24.37 -12.47 -14.70
N ASP A 682 -24.89 -13.68 -14.82
CA ASP A 682 -24.18 -14.88 -14.39
C ASP A 682 -22.80 -15.00 -15.06
N GLY A 683 -21.78 -15.31 -14.26
CA GLY A 683 -20.40 -15.45 -14.71
C GLY A 683 -19.72 -14.16 -15.22
N HIS A 684 -20.29 -12.97 -15.01
CA HIS A 684 -19.66 -11.69 -15.34
C HIS A 684 -19.54 -10.82 -14.09
N VAL A 685 -18.31 -10.57 -13.66
CA VAL A 685 -18.01 -9.75 -12.48
C VAL A 685 -17.29 -8.48 -12.92
N VAL A 686 -17.75 -7.34 -12.42
CA VAL A 686 -17.11 -6.04 -12.61
C VAL A 686 -16.59 -5.56 -11.26
N VAL A 687 -15.29 -5.32 -11.14
CA VAL A 687 -14.65 -4.84 -9.90
C VAL A 687 -14.13 -3.42 -10.14
N LEU A 688 -14.53 -2.49 -9.28
CA LEU A 688 -13.93 -1.17 -9.17
C LEU A 688 -12.81 -1.23 -8.13
N ASP A 689 -11.59 -1.01 -8.60
CA ASP A 689 -10.43 -0.72 -7.77
C ASP A 689 -10.22 0.80 -7.76
N SER A 690 -10.37 1.43 -6.61
CA SER A 690 -10.28 2.90 -6.50
C SER A 690 -8.85 3.41 -6.72
N GLY A 691 -7.85 2.52 -6.73
CA GLY A 691 -6.44 2.85 -6.94
C GLY A 691 -5.71 3.28 -5.66
N GLY A 692 -6.43 3.58 -4.59
CA GLY A 692 -5.91 4.04 -3.31
C GLY A 692 -6.98 4.80 -2.53
N LEU A 693 -6.73 5.04 -1.25
CA LEU A 693 -7.54 5.99 -0.48
C LEU A 693 -7.22 7.42 -0.95
N PRO A 694 -8.14 8.38 -0.77
CA PRO A 694 -7.87 9.77 -1.12
C PRO A 694 -6.59 10.25 -0.44
N SER A 695 -5.60 10.67 -1.22
CA SER A 695 -4.34 11.21 -0.73
C SER A 695 -3.98 12.48 -1.49
N PRO A 696 -3.59 13.57 -0.79
CA PRO A 696 -3.09 14.77 -1.44
C PRO A 696 -1.73 14.55 -2.12
N THR A 697 -0.98 13.52 -1.72
CA THR A 697 0.40 13.27 -2.17
C THR A 697 0.51 12.16 -3.21
N ALA A 698 -0.47 11.26 -3.29
CA ALA A 698 -0.48 10.16 -4.23
C ALA A 698 -1.83 10.11 -4.94
N PRO A 699 -1.93 10.62 -6.19
CA PRO A 699 -3.19 10.54 -6.93
C PRO A 699 -3.57 9.08 -7.12
N ALA A 700 -4.73 8.69 -6.58
CA ALA A 700 -5.30 7.38 -6.84
C ALA A 700 -5.70 7.32 -8.31
N VAL A 701 -5.28 6.27 -9.02
CA VAL A 701 -5.71 6.02 -10.40
C VAL A 701 -6.70 4.85 -10.39
N PRO A 702 -8.02 5.12 -10.47
CA PRO A 702 -9.00 4.06 -10.48
C PRO A 702 -8.88 3.15 -11.69
N ARG A 703 -9.31 1.91 -11.49
CA ARG A 703 -9.38 0.87 -12.50
C ARG A 703 -10.68 0.11 -12.38
N VAL A 704 -11.27 -0.22 -13.52
CA VAL A 704 -12.42 -1.12 -13.59
C VAL A 704 -12.02 -2.36 -14.35
N TYR A 705 -12.25 -3.51 -13.73
CA TYR A 705 -11.88 -4.83 -14.25
C TYR A 705 -13.11 -5.67 -14.53
N ASP A 706 -13.17 -6.28 -15.70
CA ASP A 706 -14.20 -7.25 -16.05
C ASP A 706 -13.63 -8.67 -16.02
N TYR A 707 -14.28 -9.55 -15.29
CA TYR A 707 -13.95 -10.97 -15.24
C TYR A 707 -15.07 -11.81 -15.83
N SER A 708 -14.68 -12.83 -16.60
CA SER A 708 -15.52 -13.99 -16.88
C SER A 708 -15.21 -15.07 -15.85
N VAL A 709 -16.23 -15.53 -15.13
CA VAL A 709 -16.10 -16.47 -14.03
C VAL A 709 -17.00 -17.68 -14.26
N PHE A 710 -16.47 -18.85 -13.94
CA PHE A 710 -17.17 -20.12 -14.00
C PHE A 710 -16.71 -21.00 -12.84
N TYR A 711 -17.65 -21.67 -12.17
CA TYR A 711 -17.34 -22.63 -11.12
C TYR A 711 -17.81 -24.02 -11.55
N ASN A 712 -16.91 -25.00 -11.47
CA ASN A 712 -17.27 -26.38 -11.72
C ASN A 712 -17.56 -27.07 -10.38
N PRO A 713 -18.83 -27.36 -10.05
CA PRO A 713 -19.19 -27.97 -8.77
C PRO A 713 -18.71 -29.42 -8.64
N HIS A 714 -18.43 -30.11 -9.74
CA HIS A 714 -17.92 -31.48 -9.70
C HIS A 714 -16.43 -31.54 -9.34
N THR A 715 -15.63 -30.60 -9.88
CA THR A 715 -14.19 -30.55 -9.59
C THR A 715 -13.84 -29.61 -8.44
N LEU A 716 -14.83 -28.85 -7.94
CA LEU A 716 -14.64 -27.76 -6.98
C LEU A 716 -13.58 -26.75 -7.44
N ARG A 717 -13.53 -26.48 -8.75
CA ARG A 717 -12.55 -25.56 -9.35
C ARG A 717 -13.23 -24.28 -9.82
N LEU A 718 -12.69 -23.16 -9.36
CA LEU A 718 -13.01 -21.82 -9.83
C LEU A 718 -12.12 -21.50 -11.04
N HIS A 719 -12.75 -21.09 -12.14
CA HIS A 719 -12.09 -20.52 -13.30
C HIS A 719 -12.50 -19.06 -13.42
N ALA A 720 -11.54 -18.15 -13.45
CA ALA A 720 -11.79 -16.72 -13.62
C ALA A 720 -10.75 -16.15 -14.59
N THR A 721 -11.23 -15.42 -15.59
CA THR A 721 -10.40 -14.82 -16.65
C THR A 721 -10.67 -13.33 -16.68
N LEU A 722 -9.62 -12.52 -16.54
CA LEU A 722 -9.69 -11.08 -16.75
C LEU A 722 -9.91 -10.81 -18.25
N THR A 723 -11.01 -10.13 -18.58
CA THR A 723 -11.46 -9.89 -19.96
C THR A 723 -11.30 -8.46 -20.43
N ARG A 724 -11.28 -7.49 -19.51
CA ARG A 724 -11.12 -6.06 -19.83
C ARG A 724 -10.54 -5.31 -18.63
N ILE A 725 -9.73 -4.31 -18.94
CA ILE A 725 -9.20 -3.33 -17.99
C ILE A 725 -9.54 -1.94 -18.53
N VAL A 726 -10.14 -1.09 -17.71
CA VAL A 726 -10.34 0.33 -17.99
C VAL A 726 -9.61 1.13 -16.93
N ARG A 727 -8.76 2.07 -17.35
CA ARG A 727 -7.91 2.87 -16.47
C ARG A 727 -8.24 4.34 -16.61
N PHE A 728 -8.25 5.05 -15.48
CA PHE A 728 -8.54 6.48 -15.42
C PHE A 728 -7.25 7.33 -15.48
N ASP A 729 -6.20 6.84 -16.16
CA ASP A 729 -4.92 7.54 -16.24
C ASP A 729 -5.11 8.96 -16.83
N GLY A 730 -4.55 9.97 -16.15
CA GLY A 730 -4.64 11.37 -16.57
C GLY A 730 -6.00 12.04 -16.38
N LEU A 731 -7.01 11.34 -15.84
CA LEU A 731 -8.30 11.93 -15.51
C LEU A 731 -8.30 12.49 -14.07
N PRO A 732 -8.98 13.62 -13.81
CA PRO A 732 -9.08 14.21 -12.48
C PRO A 732 -10.07 13.41 -11.62
N VAL A 733 -9.60 12.28 -11.11
CA VAL A 733 -10.31 11.45 -10.13
C VAL A 733 -9.50 11.45 -8.84
N VAL A 734 -10.14 11.76 -7.72
CA VAL A 734 -9.51 11.68 -6.40
C VAL A 734 -9.93 10.38 -5.70
N PHE A 735 -11.22 10.05 -5.75
CA PHE A 735 -11.73 8.79 -5.21
C PHE A 735 -12.95 8.28 -5.95
N ALA A 736 -12.79 7.14 -6.63
CA ALA A 736 -13.90 6.43 -7.24
C ALA A 736 -14.57 5.52 -6.20
N GLU A 737 -15.87 5.73 -5.92
CA GLU A 737 -16.52 5.12 -4.75
C GLU A 737 -17.47 3.97 -5.10
N ASP A 738 -18.15 4.03 -6.23
CA ASP A 738 -19.05 2.98 -6.71
C ASP A 738 -19.04 2.89 -8.24
N VAL A 739 -19.47 1.72 -8.74
CA VAL A 739 -19.63 1.46 -10.17
C VAL A 739 -21.00 0.82 -10.41
N GLU A 740 -21.69 1.25 -11.45
CA GLU A 740 -22.93 0.63 -11.93
C GLU A 740 -22.81 0.26 -13.40
N VAL A 741 -23.32 -0.92 -13.77
CA VAL A 741 -23.37 -1.40 -15.15
C VAL A 741 -24.80 -1.23 -15.66
N ALA A 742 -25.00 -0.25 -16.54
CA ALA A 742 -26.31 0.05 -17.11
C ALA A 742 -26.76 -0.99 -18.13
N ALA A 743 -28.07 -1.13 -18.33
CA ALA A 743 -28.65 -2.08 -19.28
C ALA A 743 -28.18 -1.88 -20.75
N ASN A 744 -27.72 -0.68 -21.11
CA ASN A 744 -27.19 -0.36 -22.44
C ASN A 744 -25.68 -0.65 -22.59
N GLY A 745 -25.06 -1.32 -21.62
CA GLY A 745 -23.64 -1.69 -21.64
C GLY A 745 -22.65 -0.60 -21.25
N HIS A 746 -23.12 0.62 -20.92
CA HIS A 746 -22.26 1.66 -20.34
C HIS A 746 -22.05 1.39 -18.85
N TYR A 747 -20.87 1.73 -18.33
CA TYR A 747 -20.65 1.74 -16.88
C TYR A 747 -20.64 3.19 -16.41
N VAL A 748 -21.14 3.43 -15.21
CA VAL A 748 -21.05 4.72 -14.55
C VAL A 748 -20.24 4.56 -13.28
N VAL A 749 -19.23 5.41 -13.09
CA VAL A 749 -18.39 5.43 -11.89
C VAL A 749 -18.65 6.74 -11.15
N SER A 750 -18.95 6.66 -9.85
CA SER A 750 -19.09 7.82 -8.98
C SER A 750 -17.73 8.28 -8.49
N GLU A 751 -17.51 9.59 -8.55
CA GLU A 751 -16.36 10.25 -7.94
C GLU A 751 -16.87 11.15 -6.83
N SER A 752 -16.50 10.83 -5.59
CA SER A 752 -17.18 11.37 -4.42
C SER A 752 -16.50 12.59 -3.80
N ILE A 753 -15.28 12.94 -4.19
CA ILE A 753 -14.56 14.09 -3.64
C ILE A 753 -14.81 15.35 -4.45
N ILE A 754 -14.70 15.27 -5.78
CA ILE A 754 -15.03 16.35 -6.72
C ILE A 754 -16.55 16.41 -6.93
N GLY A 755 -17.24 15.28 -6.82
CA GLY A 755 -18.67 15.20 -7.06
C GLY A 755 -18.98 15.09 -8.55
N ALA A 756 -18.51 14.01 -9.17
CA ALA A 756 -18.65 13.75 -10.60
C ALA A 756 -19.17 12.34 -10.89
N LEU A 757 -19.71 12.17 -12.10
CA LEU A 757 -20.08 10.88 -12.68
C LEU A 757 -19.32 10.68 -13.99
N TRP A 758 -18.53 9.62 -14.05
CA TRP A 758 -17.79 9.22 -15.25
C TRP A 758 -18.53 8.11 -15.98
N VAL A 759 -18.55 8.17 -17.30
CA VAL A 759 -19.17 7.15 -18.15
C VAL A 759 -18.09 6.38 -18.87
N ILE A 760 -18.03 5.08 -18.64
CA ILE A 760 -17.23 4.14 -19.42
C ILE A 760 -18.12 3.58 -20.53
N LYS A 761 -17.74 3.81 -21.78
CA LYS A 761 -18.47 3.29 -22.95
C LYS A 761 -18.20 1.79 -23.15
N PRO A 762 -19.03 1.08 -23.94
CA PRO A 762 -18.81 -0.33 -24.24
C PRO A 762 -17.43 -0.64 -24.84
N ASP A 763 -16.81 0.33 -25.53
CA ASP A 763 -15.53 0.16 -26.23
C ASP A 763 -14.28 0.33 -25.35
N GLY A 764 -14.40 0.71 -24.08
CA GLY A 764 -13.24 1.04 -23.24
C GLY A 764 -13.13 2.51 -22.87
N SER A 765 -13.60 3.40 -23.75
CA SER A 765 -13.34 4.83 -23.62
C SER A 765 -14.12 5.46 -22.46
N ILE A 766 -13.48 6.43 -21.80
CA ILE A 766 -14.06 7.16 -20.67
C ILE A 766 -14.50 8.54 -21.15
N ALA A 767 -15.69 8.95 -20.77
CA ALA A 767 -16.22 10.29 -21.01
C ALA A 767 -16.74 10.91 -19.70
N PRO A 768 -16.62 12.23 -19.51
CA PRO A 768 -17.29 12.89 -18.39
C PRO A 768 -18.80 12.81 -18.62
N GLY A 769 -19.54 12.21 -17.68
CA GLY A 769 -21.00 12.18 -17.68
C GLY A 769 -21.54 13.47 -17.10
N LEU A 770 -21.38 13.65 -15.79
CA LEU A 770 -21.59 14.89 -15.05
C LEU A 770 -20.26 15.29 -14.41
N PHE A 771 -19.77 16.49 -14.70
CA PHE A 771 -18.47 16.93 -14.21
C PHE A 771 -18.50 18.44 -13.93
N PRO A 772 -17.98 18.91 -12.77
CA PRO A 772 -17.85 20.33 -12.47
C PRO A 772 -17.05 21.08 -13.55
N SER A 773 -17.60 22.16 -14.08
CA SER A 773 -16.92 23.00 -15.09
C SER A 773 -16.59 24.38 -14.52
N GLY A 774 -15.37 24.87 -14.75
CA GLY A 774 -14.96 26.21 -14.28
C GLY A 774 -14.88 26.31 -12.75
N GLY A 775 -14.56 25.22 -12.05
CA GLY A 775 -14.44 25.17 -10.60
C GLY A 775 -15.76 25.21 -9.83
N GLN A 776 -16.91 25.34 -10.51
CA GLN A 776 -18.22 25.36 -9.86
C GLN A 776 -18.71 23.92 -9.63
N PRO A 777 -18.90 23.50 -8.37
CA PRO A 777 -19.36 22.16 -8.07
C PRO A 777 -20.82 21.97 -8.51
N ILE A 778 -21.20 20.74 -8.89
CA ILE A 778 -22.61 20.40 -9.16
C ILE A 778 -23.28 20.18 -7.79
N PRO A 779 -24.20 21.05 -7.31
CA PRO A 779 -24.67 21.00 -5.92
C PRO A 779 -25.28 19.66 -5.49
N GLN A 780 -25.86 18.93 -6.44
CA GLN A 780 -26.44 17.61 -6.21
C GLN A 780 -25.40 16.49 -6.09
N LEU A 781 -24.16 16.69 -6.52
CA LEU A 781 -23.09 15.69 -6.48
C LEU A 781 -21.93 16.09 -5.57
N ALA A 782 -21.84 17.36 -5.21
CA ALA A 782 -20.70 17.95 -4.53
C ALA A 782 -20.52 17.43 -3.09
N PRO A 783 -19.28 17.39 -2.59
CA PRO A 783 -19.02 17.22 -1.17
C PRO A 783 -19.50 18.44 -0.37
N CYS A 784 -19.47 18.34 0.95
CA CYS A 784 -19.94 19.40 1.86
C CYS A 784 -19.40 19.21 3.27
N ALA A 785 -19.81 20.11 4.17
CA ALA A 785 -19.58 19.96 5.59
C ALA A 785 -20.48 18.85 6.17
N PHE A 786 -19.87 17.79 6.70
CA PHE A 786 -20.53 16.75 7.46
C PHE A 786 -21.08 17.31 8.77
N THR A 787 -22.34 17.02 9.06
CA THR A 787 -22.93 17.35 10.37
C THR A 787 -22.66 16.18 11.32
N PRO A 788 -21.99 16.41 12.47
CA PRO A 788 -21.74 15.37 13.48
C PRO A 788 -22.98 14.54 13.80
N ALA A 789 -22.77 13.23 13.97
CA ALA A 789 -23.85 12.29 14.26
C ALA A 789 -23.43 11.30 15.37
N THR A 790 -24.35 10.44 15.78
CA THR A 790 -24.04 9.28 16.61
C THR A 790 -24.41 8.03 15.84
N VAL A 791 -23.43 7.15 15.63
CA VAL A 791 -23.58 5.91 14.84
C VAL A 791 -23.21 4.74 15.73
N GLY A 792 -24.12 3.81 15.96
CA GLY A 792 -23.88 2.64 16.81
C GLY A 792 -23.50 2.98 18.26
N GLY A 793 -23.98 4.11 18.77
CA GLY A 793 -23.64 4.62 20.10
C GLY A 793 -22.30 5.36 20.19
N LEU A 794 -21.56 5.48 19.09
CA LEU A 794 -20.30 6.24 19.02
C LEU A 794 -20.55 7.62 18.42
N PRO A 795 -19.91 8.68 18.95
CA PRO A 795 -19.86 9.95 18.23
C PRO A 795 -19.14 9.73 16.89
N PHE A 796 -19.70 10.29 15.82
CA PHE A 796 -19.16 10.21 14.48
C PHE A 796 -18.98 11.61 13.91
N THR A 797 -17.73 12.00 13.75
CA THR A 797 -17.31 13.23 13.06
C THR A 797 -16.26 12.87 12.04
N THR A 798 -16.25 13.53 10.88
CA THR A 798 -15.22 13.31 9.88
C THR A 798 -14.10 14.32 10.02
N ALA A 799 -12.89 13.94 9.60
CA ALA A 799 -11.76 14.88 9.56
C ALA A 799 -12.11 16.10 8.69
N GLY A 800 -11.86 17.30 9.20
CA GLY A 800 -12.21 18.56 8.53
C GLY A 800 -13.72 18.78 8.33
N ASN A 801 -14.58 18.00 9.00
CA ASN A 801 -16.01 17.91 8.72
C ASN A 801 -16.28 17.62 7.23
N PHE A 802 -15.47 16.80 6.57
CA PHE A 802 -15.71 16.48 5.15
C PHE A 802 -16.78 15.38 4.99
N ALA A 803 -17.78 15.59 4.15
CA ALA A 803 -18.71 14.57 3.69
C ALA A 803 -18.53 14.32 2.19
N PRO A 804 -18.44 13.06 1.74
CA PRO A 804 -18.39 12.75 0.32
C PRO A 804 -19.68 13.21 -0.38
N GLY A 805 -19.55 13.49 -1.67
CA GLY A 805 -20.61 13.93 -2.53
C GLY A 805 -21.51 12.78 -2.99
N VAL A 806 -21.39 12.39 -4.26
CA VAL A 806 -22.12 11.25 -4.84
C VAL A 806 -21.46 9.93 -4.48
N VAL A 807 -22.25 8.97 -3.97
CA VAL A 807 -21.72 7.72 -3.39
C VAL A 807 -22.27 6.48 -4.10
N GLY A 808 -23.51 6.07 -3.79
CA GLY A 808 -24.11 4.83 -4.31
C GLY A 808 -24.78 5.03 -5.67
N LEU A 809 -24.72 4.00 -6.52
CA LEU A 809 -25.28 3.99 -7.87
C LEU A 809 -26.20 2.79 -8.12
N ALA A 810 -27.30 2.98 -8.85
CA ALA A 810 -28.13 1.91 -9.40
C ALA A 810 -28.83 2.37 -10.68
N GLU A 811 -28.97 1.50 -11.67
CA GLU A 811 -29.71 1.82 -12.90
C GLU A 811 -31.03 1.06 -13.00
N ARG A 812 -32.06 1.73 -13.50
CA ARG A 812 -33.29 1.07 -13.95
C ARG A 812 -34.02 1.87 -15.01
N ALA A 813 -34.47 1.18 -16.04
CA ALA A 813 -35.33 1.72 -17.10
C ALA A 813 -34.76 3.01 -17.74
N GLY A 814 -33.44 3.03 -17.96
CA GLY A 814 -32.72 4.15 -18.56
C GLY A 814 -32.53 5.34 -17.61
N GLN A 815 -32.77 5.17 -16.30
CA GLN A 815 -32.52 6.17 -15.28
C GLN A 815 -31.40 5.67 -14.37
N LEU A 816 -30.34 6.46 -14.23
CA LEU A 816 -29.36 6.26 -13.19
C LEU A 816 -29.86 6.93 -11.92
N TYR A 817 -29.96 6.16 -10.85
CA TYR A 817 -30.23 6.61 -9.51
C TYR A 817 -28.91 6.70 -8.75
N PHE A 818 -28.76 7.77 -7.98
CA PHE A 818 -27.59 7.96 -7.14
C PHE A 818 -27.96 8.61 -5.82
N SER A 819 -27.19 8.32 -4.80
CA SER A 819 -27.33 8.90 -3.47
C SER A 819 -26.21 9.88 -3.19
N THR A 820 -26.43 10.75 -2.22
CA THR A 820 -25.47 11.78 -1.83
C THR A 820 -25.46 11.89 -0.32
N THR A 821 -24.29 11.96 0.30
CA THR A 821 -24.21 12.16 1.76
C THR A 821 -24.64 13.59 2.09
N CYS A 822 -24.26 14.54 1.24
CA CYS A 822 -24.45 15.96 1.49
C CYS A 822 -25.88 16.46 1.49
N ASN A 823 -26.64 16.09 0.47
CA ASN A 823 -28.06 16.44 0.42
C ASN A 823 -28.92 15.35 1.09
N GLY A 824 -28.35 14.18 1.34
CA GLY A 824 -29.11 12.99 1.66
C GLY A 824 -30.03 12.57 0.52
N GLY A 825 -30.76 11.49 0.73
CA GLY A 825 -31.73 10.99 -0.22
C GLY A 825 -31.13 10.40 -1.50
N VAL A 826 -32.01 10.30 -2.49
CA VAL A 826 -31.75 9.67 -3.79
C VAL A 826 -32.22 10.61 -4.87
N TYR A 827 -31.38 10.77 -5.88
CA TYR A 827 -31.63 11.53 -7.09
C TYR A 827 -31.60 10.59 -8.29
N ARG A 828 -32.10 11.05 -9.42
CA ARG A 828 -31.99 10.35 -10.70
C ARG A 828 -31.63 11.29 -11.82
N VAL A 829 -31.00 10.73 -12.84
CA VAL A 829 -30.67 11.39 -14.10
C VAL A 829 -30.87 10.39 -15.25
N PRO A 830 -31.45 10.79 -16.40
CA PRO A 830 -31.55 9.90 -17.53
C PRO A 830 -30.17 9.45 -18.03
N MET A 831 -30.00 8.16 -18.29
CA MET A 831 -28.77 7.63 -18.90
C MET A 831 -28.48 8.29 -20.24
N ALA A 832 -29.53 8.56 -21.03
CA ALA A 832 -29.41 9.28 -22.29
C ALA A 832 -28.80 10.67 -22.11
N SER A 833 -29.11 11.36 -21.00
CA SER A 833 -28.51 12.65 -20.67
C SER A 833 -27.02 12.52 -20.35
N LEU A 834 -26.62 11.51 -19.59
CA LEU A 834 -25.22 11.26 -19.24
C LEU A 834 -24.34 10.97 -20.45
N THR A 835 -24.89 10.33 -21.48
CA THR A 835 -24.18 9.93 -22.70
C THR A 835 -24.29 10.96 -23.84
N ASP A 836 -25.02 12.06 -23.64
CA ASP A 836 -25.26 13.05 -24.69
C ASP A 836 -24.04 13.95 -24.93
N ALA A 837 -23.20 13.55 -25.88
CA ALA A 837 -21.98 14.26 -26.28
C ALA A 837 -22.23 15.69 -26.80
N THR A 838 -23.48 16.05 -27.17
CA THR A 838 -23.80 17.40 -27.69
C THR A 838 -23.96 18.44 -26.59
N ARG A 839 -24.15 18.00 -25.33
CA ARG A 839 -24.26 18.88 -24.16
C ARG A 839 -23.00 18.82 -23.31
N SER A 840 -22.65 19.94 -22.68
CA SER A 840 -21.58 19.98 -21.70
C SER A 840 -21.94 19.15 -20.45
N PRO A 841 -20.95 18.60 -19.71
CA PRO A 841 -21.21 17.87 -18.47
C PRO A 841 -22.04 18.66 -17.45
N ALA A 842 -21.82 19.98 -17.36
CA ALA A 842 -22.61 20.85 -16.48
C ALA A 842 -24.05 21.05 -16.98
N ALA A 843 -24.28 21.17 -18.30
CA ALA A 843 -25.64 21.30 -18.84
C ALA A 843 -26.49 20.04 -18.61
N ARG A 844 -25.87 18.85 -18.62
CA ARG A 844 -26.54 17.58 -18.31
C ARG A 844 -27.00 17.50 -16.85
N ALA A 845 -26.33 18.21 -15.93
CA ALA A 845 -26.70 18.25 -14.52
C ALA A 845 -28.07 18.91 -14.28
N LEU A 846 -28.56 19.71 -15.23
CA LEU A 846 -29.92 20.28 -15.19
C LEU A 846 -31.03 19.23 -15.29
N ASP A 847 -30.71 17.99 -15.68
CA ASP A 847 -31.65 16.88 -15.77
C ASP A 847 -31.76 16.08 -14.46
N ILE A 848 -30.95 16.42 -13.45
CA ILE A 848 -31.03 15.77 -12.13
C ILE A 848 -32.39 16.08 -11.49
N ARG A 849 -33.07 15.04 -11.03
CA ARG A 849 -34.36 15.15 -10.31
C ARG A 849 -34.31 14.36 -9.01
N PRO A 850 -34.89 14.86 -7.91
CA PRO A 850 -35.01 14.06 -6.69
C PRO A 850 -35.93 12.85 -6.96
N ALA A 851 -35.53 11.67 -6.48
CA ALA A 851 -36.34 10.46 -6.43
C ALA A 851 -36.87 10.21 -5.00
N SER A 852 -36.10 10.56 -3.98
CA SER A 852 -36.52 10.59 -2.59
C SER A 852 -35.66 11.59 -1.83
N LEU A 853 -36.25 12.64 -1.25
CA LEU A 853 -35.52 13.59 -0.43
C LEU A 853 -35.14 12.98 0.91
N ARG A 854 -34.12 13.55 1.58
CA ARG A 854 -33.75 13.17 2.96
C ARG A 854 -34.98 13.10 3.86
N ALA A 855 -35.06 12.05 4.69
CA ALA A 855 -36.18 11.88 5.59
C ALA A 855 -36.27 13.08 6.58
N PRO A 856 -37.46 13.68 6.79
CA PRO A 856 -37.62 14.79 7.72
C PRO A 856 -37.10 14.44 9.12
N GLY A 857 -36.42 15.40 9.77
CA GLY A 857 -35.84 15.22 11.11
C GLY A 857 -34.52 14.43 11.14
N THR A 858 -34.01 13.96 10.01
CA THR A 858 -32.71 13.30 9.92
C THR A 858 -31.61 14.35 9.72
N ALA A 859 -30.74 14.54 10.72
CA ALA A 859 -29.67 15.54 10.65
C ALA A 859 -28.65 15.22 9.55
N SER A 860 -28.17 13.98 9.52
CA SER A 860 -27.22 13.45 8.53
C SER A 860 -27.73 12.12 7.98
N GLU A 861 -27.62 11.95 6.67
CA GLU A 861 -28.02 10.72 6.00
C GLU A 861 -26.95 10.37 4.96
N SER A 862 -26.45 9.13 5.04
CA SER A 862 -25.61 8.56 3.99
C SER A 862 -26.25 7.27 3.53
N LEU A 863 -26.86 7.31 2.36
CA LEU A 863 -27.43 6.13 1.73
C LEU A 863 -26.35 5.52 0.84
N HIS A 864 -25.66 4.48 1.29
CA HIS A 864 -24.72 3.75 0.43
C HIS A 864 -25.45 2.58 -0.24
N GLY A 865 -24.79 1.92 -1.20
CA GLY A 865 -25.27 0.71 -1.85
C GLY A 865 -26.72 0.81 -2.36
N LEU A 866 -26.91 1.12 -3.64
CA LEU A 866 -28.24 1.18 -4.23
C LEU A 866 -28.50 -0.08 -5.05
N ALA A 867 -29.70 -0.67 -4.93
CA ALA A 867 -30.09 -1.78 -5.81
C ALA A 867 -31.59 -1.86 -6.08
N PHE A 868 -31.91 -2.31 -7.29
CA PHE A 868 -33.24 -2.77 -7.67
C PHE A 868 -33.28 -4.30 -7.72
N SER A 869 -34.43 -4.88 -7.37
CA SER A 869 -34.63 -6.32 -7.58
C SER A 869 -34.81 -6.62 -9.06
N ARG A 870 -33.81 -7.21 -9.70
CA ARG A 870 -33.91 -7.65 -11.12
C ARG A 870 -34.92 -8.78 -11.31
N ALA A 871 -35.16 -9.58 -10.29
CA ALA A 871 -36.16 -10.65 -10.30
C ALA A 871 -37.60 -10.11 -10.34
N HIS A 872 -37.82 -8.87 -9.91
CA HIS A 872 -39.14 -8.25 -9.82
C HIS A 872 -39.14 -6.89 -10.55
N PRO A 873 -39.05 -6.89 -11.89
CA PRO A 873 -38.99 -5.64 -12.67
C PRO A 873 -40.27 -4.79 -12.57
N GLY A 874 -41.35 -5.29 -11.98
CA GLY A 874 -42.54 -4.51 -11.62
C GLY A 874 -42.47 -3.82 -10.25
N ASP A 875 -41.57 -4.24 -9.36
CA ASP A 875 -41.40 -3.61 -8.05
C ASP A 875 -40.67 -2.29 -8.21
N GLY A 876 -41.37 -1.15 -8.26
CA GLY A 876 -40.78 0.18 -8.46
C GLY A 876 -39.86 0.69 -7.33
N ALA A 877 -39.55 -0.14 -6.34
CA ALA A 877 -38.74 0.28 -5.20
C ALA A 877 -37.24 0.03 -5.37
N LEU A 878 -36.48 1.01 -4.93
CA LEU A 878 -35.04 0.99 -4.74
C LEU A 878 -34.71 0.59 -3.30
N TYR A 879 -33.68 -0.20 -3.09
CA TYR A 879 -33.17 -0.57 -1.78
C TYR A 879 -31.84 0.16 -1.54
N ALA A 880 -31.64 0.66 -0.32
CA ALA A 880 -30.46 1.41 0.08
C ALA A 880 -29.97 1.01 1.48
N ALA A 881 -28.66 1.04 1.68
CA ALA A 881 -28.04 0.92 2.99
C ALA A 881 -27.99 2.30 3.65
N ASP A 882 -28.69 2.49 4.76
CA ASP A 882 -28.64 3.72 5.55
C ASP A 882 -27.54 3.58 6.61
N SER A 883 -26.31 3.92 6.20
CA SER A 883 -25.07 3.55 6.92
C SER A 883 -24.99 4.18 8.31
N LEU A 884 -25.45 5.44 8.44
CA LEU A 884 -25.44 6.16 9.70
C LEU A 884 -26.49 5.63 10.69
N GLN A 885 -27.58 5.05 10.17
CA GLN A 885 -28.72 4.56 10.97
C GLN A 885 -28.71 3.03 11.13
N LEU A 886 -27.68 2.34 10.63
CA LEU A 886 -27.46 0.90 10.78
C LEU A 886 -28.66 0.04 10.34
N ARG A 887 -29.21 0.36 9.16
CA ARG A 887 -30.42 -0.29 8.64
C ARG A 887 -30.48 -0.32 7.11
N ILE A 888 -31.41 -1.11 6.58
CA ILE A 888 -31.75 -1.16 5.16
C ILE A 888 -33.10 -0.50 4.96
N VAL A 889 -33.19 0.40 3.97
CA VAL A 889 -34.43 1.09 3.60
C VAL A 889 -34.85 0.72 2.19
N ARG A 890 -36.16 0.58 1.99
CA ARG A 890 -36.83 0.45 0.70
C ARG A 890 -37.49 1.78 0.37
N ILE A 891 -37.30 2.27 -0.85
CA ILE A 891 -37.72 3.58 -1.32
C ILE A 891 -38.55 3.38 -2.58
N ASP A 892 -39.83 3.74 -2.56
CA ASP A 892 -40.64 3.73 -3.77
C ASP A 892 -40.22 4.90 -4.67
N THR A 893 -39.68 4.61 -5.85
CA THR A 893 -39.11 5.66 -6.71
C THR A 893 -40.15 6.51 -7.44
N ARG A 894 -41.44 6.21 -7.26
CA ARG A 894 -42.56 6.96 -7.85
C ARG A 894 -42.95 8.17 -6.99
N ASP A 895 -42.95 8.00 -5.67
CA ASP A 895 -43.37 9.03 -4.71
C ASP A 895 -42.30 9.37 -3.65
N GLY A 896 -41.20 8.64 -3.63
CA GLY A 896 -40.09 8.82 -2.69
C GLY A 896 -40.37 8.28 -1.29
N SER A 897 -41.50 7.60 -1.07
CA SER A 897 -41.87 7.02 0.22
C SER A 897 -40.89 5.96 0.67
N ARG A 898 -40.67 5.86 1.98
CA ARG A 898 -39.59 5.04 2.57
C ARG A 898 -40.13 4.06 3.59
N GLN A 899 -39.51 2.89 3.64
CA GLN A 899 -39.82 1.84 4.59
C GLN A 899 -38.53 1.17 5.08
N VAL A 900 -38.37 1.05 6.40
CA VAL A 900 -37.27 0.25 6.96
C VAL A 900 -37.56 -1.23 6.69
N VAL A 901 -36.65 -1.89 5.97
CA VAL A 901 -36.73 -3.30 5.63
C VAL A 901 -36.15 -4.13 6.75
N ALA A 902 -34.95 -3.80 7.22
CA ALA A 902 -34.26 -4.52 8.29
C ALA A 902 -33.41 -3.53 9.08
N SER A 903 -33.30 -3.73 10.40
CA SER A 903 -32.51 -2.89 11.29
C SER A 903 -31.94 -3.78 12.39
N ASP A 904 -30.62 -3.85 12.46
CA ASP A 904 -29.87 -4.65 13.42
C ASP A 904 -28.45 -4.08 13.44
N PRO A 905 -28.02 -3.44 14.54
CA PRO A 905 -26.73 -2.75 14.60
C PRO A 905 -25.53 -3.70 14.52
N THR A 906 -25.73 -5.02 14.71
CA THR A 906 -24.69 -6.03 14.56
C THR A 906 -24.57 -6.45 13.10
N LEU A 907 -25.69 -6.78 12.45
CA LEU A 907 -25.70 -7.24 11.05
C LEU A 907 -25.43 -6.10 10.06
N PHE A 908 -25.81 -4.88 10.42
CA PHE A 908 -25.65 -3.66 9.63
C PHE A 908 -24.75 -2.68 10.40
N ASN A 909 -23.60 -3.14 10.88
CA ASN A 909 -22.59 -2.30 11.52
C ASN A 909 -21.86 -1.46 10.45
N PHE A 910 -22.50 -0.36 10.03
CA PHE A 910 -22.15 0.47 8.86
C PHE A 910 -22.29 -0.28 7.52
N PRO A 911 -23.52 -0.57 7.06
CA PRO A 911 -23.74 -1.21 5.77
C PRO A 911 -23.29 -0.27 4.65
N SER A 912 -22.45 -0.74 3.74
CA SER A 912 -21.83 0.13 2.73
C SER A 912 -22.18 -0.22 1.30
N LYS A 913 -22.46 -1.48 0.97
CA LYS A 913 -22.93 -1.86 -0.38
C LYS A 913 -23.94 -3.00 -0.28
N LEU A 914 -24.85 -3.06 -1.25
CA LEU A 914 -25.84 -4.12 -1.35
C LEU A 914 -26.16 -4.47 -2.81
N GLN A 915 -26.53 -5.73 -3.06
CA GLN A 915 -27.01 -6.20 -4.37
C GLN A 915 -27.96 -7.39 -4.19
N PHE A 916 -29.00 -7.46 -5.02
CA PHE A 916 -29.85 -8.64 -5.12
C PHE A 916 -29.15 -9.77 -5.86
N LEU A 917 -29.17 -10.97 -5.29
CA LEU A 917 -28.79 -12.18 -6.01
C LEU A 917 -29.91 -12.59 -6.99
N PRO A 918 -29.57 -13.30 -8.10
CA PRO A 918 -30.55 -13.94 -8.97
C PRO A 918 -31.53 -14.80 -8.17
N PRO A 919 -32.81 -14.92 -8.53
CA PRO A 919 -33.78 -15.61 -7.70
C PRO A 919 -33.55 -17.13 -7.67
N VAL A 920 -33.73 -17.76 -6.51
CA VAL A 920 -33.83 -19.23 -6.37
C VAL A 920 -35.21 -19.54 -5.79
N ASN A 921 -35.99 -20.35 -6.50
CA ASN A 921 -37.39 -20.64 -6.16
C ASN A 921 -38.24 -19.36 -5.96
N GLY A 922 -38.03 -18.35 -6.81
CA GLY A 922 -38.74 -17.06 -6.75
C GLY A 922 -38.26 -16.10 -5.67
N LEU A 923 -37.33 -16.51 -4.79
CA LEU A 923 -36.76 -15.64 -3.76
C LEU A 923 -35.44 -15.02 -4.24
N ALA A 924 -35.39 -13.70 -4.30
CA ALA A 924 -34.18 -12.93 -4.60
C ALA A 924 -33.64 -12.32 -3.29
N PRO A 925 -32.68 -12.98 -2.60
CA PRO A 925 -32.07 -12.42 -1.40
C PRO A 925 -31.24 -11.18 -1.75
N LEU A 926 -31.29 -10.20 -0.85
CA LEU A 926 -30.41 -9.04 -0.89
C LEU A 926 -29.16 -9.33 -0.05
N LEU A 927 -27.97 -9.21 -0.64
CA LEU A 927 -26.70 -9.23 0.08
C LEU A 927 -26.33 -7.82 0.52
N VAL A 928 -25.74 -7.71 1.71
CA VAL A 928 -25.26 -6.46 2.28
C VAL A 928 -23.88 -6.68 2.87
N ALA A 929 -22.91 -5.84 2.49
CA ALA A 929 -21.60 -5.78 3.13
C ALA A 929 -21.60 -4.65 4.18
N SER A 930 -21.02 -4.93 5.35
CA SER A 930 -20.87 -3.96 6.45
C SER A 930 -19.40 -3.83 6.82
N ASP A 931 -18.83 -2.64 6.63
CA ASP A 931 -17.38 -2.38 6.71
C ASP A 931 -16.91 -1.80 8.05
N GLN A 932 -17.85 -1.27 8.83
CA GLN A 932 -17.61 -0.58 10.10
C GLN A 932 -16.82 0.73 9.97
N GLU A 933 -16.91 1.46 8.86
CA GLU A 933 -16.10 2.68 8.62
C GLU A 933 -16.16 3.72 9.76
N HIS A 934 -17.33 3.94 10.38
CA HIS A 934 -17.45 4.83 11.56
C HIS A 934 -16.60 4.44 12.78
N ARG A 935 -15.98 3.26 12.79
CA ARG A 935 -15.10 2.76 13.85
C ARG A 935 -13.61 2.90 13.52
N LEU A 936 -13.28 3.38 12.32
CA LEU A 936 -11.90 3.67 11.92
C LEU A 936 -11.52 5.08 12.35
N MET A 937 -10.40 5.24 13.05
CA MET A 937 -9.88 6.54 13.49
C MET A 937 -9.55 7.45 12.30
N SER A 938 -9.09 6.88 11.18
CA SER A 938 -8.79 7.63 9.96
C SER A 938 -10.01 8.28 9.32
N ILE A 939 -11.22 7.79 9.62
CA ILE A 939 -12.49 8.30 9.08
C ILE A 939 -13.26 9.06 10.16
N ASN A 940 -13.31 8.51 11.37
CA ASN A 940 -14.00 9.08 12.52
C ASN A 940 -13.03 9.86 13.42
N ALA A 941 -12.95 11.17 13.20
CA ALA A 941 -12.13 12.10 13.96
C ALA A 941 -12.53 12.23 15.44
N ALA A 942 -13.67 11.67 15.86
CA ALA A 942 -14.05 11.60 17.28
C ALA A 942 -13.36 10.46 18.04
N LEU A 943 -12.71 9.51 17.35
CA LEU A 943 -12.00 8.40 17.96
C LEU A 943 -10.53 8.73 18.18
N GLN A 944 -9.95 8.16 19.25
CA GLN A 944 -8.51 8.25 19.54
C GLN A 944 -7.73 7.03 19.04
N ALA A 945 -8.44 5.96 18.67
CA ALA A 945 -7.90 4.72 18.13
C ALA A 945 -9.03 3.96 17.41
N ASP A 946 -8.68 3.03 16.52
CA ASP A 946 -9.65 2.16 15.85
C ASP A 946 -10.46 1.36 16.88
N GLN A 947 -11.78 1.32 16.70
CA GLN A 947 -12.73 0.57 17.55
C GLN A 947 -13.46 -0.52 16.78
N LEU A 948 -12.75 -1.14 15.83
CA LEU A 948 -13.27 -2.21 14.98
C LEU A 948 -13.75 -3.41 15.81
N GLN A 949 -14.83 -4.04 15.36
CA GLN A 949 -15.44 -5.21 15.97
C GLN A 949 -15.45 -6.38 14.99
N PRO A 950 -14.29 -6.99 14.68
CA PRO A 950 -14.28 -8.18 13.83
C PRO A 950 -15.10 -9.32 14.49
N PRO A 951 -15.70 -10.21 13.68
CA PRO A 951 -15.55 -10.31 12.22
C PRO A 951 -16.40 -9.30 11.45
N TRP A 952 -15.99 -8.98 10.23
CA TRP A 952 -16.81 -8.25 9.27
C TRP A 952 -17.90 -9.17 8.71
N ILE A 953 -19.13 -8.66 8.61
CA ILE A 953 -20.31 -9.49 8.32
C ILE A 953 -20.85 -9.16 6.93
N ILE A 954 -21.03 -10.20 6.13
CA ILE A 954 -21.92 -10.15 4.97
C ILE A 954 -23.27 -10.67 5.41
N THR A 955 -24.28 -9.83 5.29
CA THR A 955 -25.66 -10.13 5.72
C THR A 955 -26.50 -10.50 4.50
N LYS A 956 -27.34 -11.53 4.63
CA LYS A 956 -28.36 -11.87 3.64
C LYS A 956 -29.73 -11.48 4.18
N VAL A 957 -30.48 -10.73 3.39
CA VAL A 957 -31.83 -10.26 3.72
C VAL A 957 -32.82 -10.87 2.74
N LEU A 958 -33.73 -11.68 3.24
CA LEU A 958 -34.89 -12.15 2.50
C LEU A 958 -35.97 -11.09 2.60
N VAL A 959 -36.32 -10.49 1.47
CA VAL A 959 -37.39 -9.50 1.38
C VAL A 959 -38.62 -10.20 0.82
N GLY A 960 -39.69 -10.28 1.61
CA GLY A 960 -40.97 -10.82 1.12
C GLY A 960 -41.50 -10.00 -0.07
N PRO A 961 -42.25 -10.63 -0.99
CA PRO A 961 -42.90 -9.88 -2.06
C PRO A 961 -43.75 -8.76 -1.44
N PRO A 962 -43.79 -7.56 -2.04
CA PRO A 962 -44.67 -6.52 -1.56
C PRO A 962 -46.08 -7.11 -1.53
N TYR A 963 -46.74 -7.08 -0.37
CA TYR A 963 -48.15 -7.44 -0.28
C TYR A 963 -48.88 -6.49 -1.24
N GLY A 964 -49.21 -6.99 -2.43
CA GLY A 964 -50.10 -6.27 -3.32
C GLY A 964 -51.36 -5.94 -2.54
N PRO A 965 -51.96 -4.76 -2.72
CA PRO A 965 -53.28 -4.51 -2.17
C PRO A 965 -54.15 -5.65 -2.68
N HIS A 966 -54.58 -6.55 -1.78
CA HIS A 966 -55.52 -7.59 -2.14
C HIS A 966 -56.68 -6.89 -2.83
N HIS A 967 -56.88 -7.18 -4.11
CA HIS A 967 -58.10 -6.85 -4.82
C HIS A 967 -59.24 -7.63 -4.17
N THR A 968 -59.74 -7.17 -3.02
CA THR A 968 -61.06 -7.52 -2.50
C THR A 968 -62.09 -6.75 -3.32
N ALA A 969 -62.39 -7.28 -4.50
CA ALA A 969 -63.65 -7.07 -5.20
C ALA A 969 -63.84 -8.18 -6.22
N VAL A 970 -63.90 -9.43 -5.76
CA VAL A 970 -64.69 -10.43 -6.48
C VAL A 970 -66.14 -9.96 -6.34
N ARG A 971 -66.66 -9.33 -7.40
CA ARG A 971 -68.10 -9.13 -7.55
C ARG A 971 -68.76 -10.52 -7.49
N PRO A 972 -69.80 -10.73 -6.67
CA PRO A 972 -70.65 -11.88 -6.86
C PRO A 972 -71.36 -11.71 -8.21
N THR A 973 -71.00 -12.53 -9.19
CA THR A 973 -71.87 -12.76 -10.35
C THR A 973 -73.01 -13.70 -9.93
N PRO A 974 -74.22 -13.47 -10.47
CA PRO A 974 -75.46 -14.11 -10.03
C PRO A 974 -75.51 -15.62 -10.23
#